data_AF-A0A0K1EAS9-F1
#
_entry.id   AF-A0A0K1EAS9-F1
#
_cell.length_a   1.000
_cell.length_b   1.000
_cell.length_c   1.000
_cell.angle_alpha   90.00
_cell.angle_beta   90.00
_cell.angle_gamma   90.00
#
_symmetry.space_group_name_H-M   'P 1'
#
loop_
_entity.id
_entity.type
_entity.pdbx_description
1 polymer ?
#
loop_
_entity_poly.entity_id
_entity_poly.type
_entity_poly.pdbx_seq_one_letter_code
_entity_poly.pdbx_strand_id
1 'polypeptide(L)'
;MAREAPVLSGTIEHAKHRNAALSMASGALILVVGIALLLTCLFARETSLPMLFLGLIMSVRGAMYLAAATLQLFDSSAVQPINKAESLMYARRFAEAEEHLDYAETRAVRTTHFLAIALNRANIALRRGRVKEALRHTTRVIERPPGWGSRAENQLSITSALSLRALLSAPTAAPADVLADIEAVHQSDMVTEEARGRAELARAVLIERTGDHEALKRHLREKRSLLLQIPHLDERALVRAYQRMTQVKSASIYRQIPEMSFAAAPEGDGWIRQLSPSAAAFLTPGAHPTGASNADIDAPLSFEPSPSSVDQPAREGTEPFTRAPIEARITRPSPRLLRSLLTGSAVVAAVPLGIHLLSPATLPALGTWVQSVVLSTHTFFKHILPTLLLLMISWVAWWFLGMYLQKKRIADAVLLFDRGEEERGLAALTSLMHQVSDPILAASTHFTLAIVADRRADFDTALRHCNEALHRLDSPRLRALSSDQLLPSLVAKRALLFAATGRHADARAEFAFLAANHPTYSSLDASRFQLALVLAASRGDLERLAALSQQTGGRVLPVFDDLLASLGHAAARPHAMGPGERARLEAELNDDPVIHEWLQKVAPALLTAFIQAGEQSAEENSGAFRTARCPVTHADAAAITEAEAEVEAEAAARTAANARSPDVMDT
;
A
#
# COMPACT_ATOMS: atom_id res chain seq x y z
N MET A 1 -22.53 25.98 -5.59
CA MET A 1 -21.90 24.72 -5.15
C MET A 1 -20.65 24.34 -5.96
N ALA A 2 -20.66 24.20 -7.30
CA ALA A 2 -19.44 23.76 -8.04
C ALA A 2 -18.21 24.72 -8.01
N ARG A 3 -18.36 25.98 -7.57
CA ARG A 3 -17.25 26.95 -7.43
C ARG A 3 -16.65 27.02 -6.02
N GLU A 4 -17.27 26.41 -5.01
CA GLU A 4 -16.80 26.46 -3.60
C GLU A 4 -15.99 25.21 -3.19
N ALA A 5 -16.12 24.11 -3.94
CA ALA A 5 -15.35 22.87 -3.73
C ALA A 5 -13.81 23.05 -3.65
N PRO A 6 -13.14 23.92 -4.45
CA PRO A 6 -11.67 24.03 -4.41
C PRO A 6 -11.12 24.56 -3.09
N VAL A 7 -11.91 25.36 -2.37
CA VAL A 7 -11.52 25.95 -1.08
C VAL A 7 -11.70 24.95 0.05
N LEU A 8 -12.76 24.12 -0.02
CA LEU A 8 -13.03 23.05 0.95
C LEU A 8 -12.06 21.88 0.81
N SER A 9 -11.57 21.58 -0.40
CA SER A 9 -10.69 20.43 -0.62
C SER A 9 -9.24 20.64 -0.17
N GLY A 10 -8.85 21.84 0.25
CA GLY A 10 -7.46 22.15 0.62
C GLY A 10 -6.47 21.86 -0.52
N THR A 11 -6.94 21.83 -1.76
CA THR A 11 -6.15 21.48 -2.94
C THR A 11 -5.23 22.65 -3.26
N ILE A 12 -4.01 22.61 -2.72
CA ILE A 12 -2.93 23.52 -3.09
C ILE A 12 -2.66 23.35 -4.59
N GLU A 13 -2.45 24.46 -5.30
CA GLU A 13 -2.04 24.43 -6.71
C GLU A 13 -0.80 23.56 -6.85
N HIS A 14 -0.99 22.35 -7.40
CA HIS A 14 0.02 21.31 -7.31
C HIS A 14 1.27 21.73 -8.10
N ALA A 15 2.46 21.43 -7.59
CA ALA A 15 3.70 21.57 -8.35
C ALA A 15 3.62 20.91 -9.76
N LYS A 16 2.78 19.88 -9.91
CA LYS A 16 2.42 19.27 -11.20
C LYS A 16 1.73 20.23 -12.16
N HIS A 17 0.79 21.06 -11.72
CA HIS A 17 0.14 22.07 -12.58
C HIS A 17 1.16 23.08 -13.11
N ARG A 18 2.05 23.57 -12.23
CA ARG A 18 3.13 24.49 -12.65
C ARG A 18 4.08 23.82 -13.64
N ASN A 19 4.49 22.57 -13.39
CA ASN A 19 5.37 21.84 -14.30
C ASN A 19 4.70 21.50 -15.62
N ALA A 20 3.43 21.15 -15.60
CA ALA A 20 2.66 20.89 -16.81
C ALA A 20 2.47 22.19 -17.60
N ALA A 21 2.16 23.32 -16.95
CA ALA A 21 2.07 24.63 -17.59
C ALA A 21 3.42 25.04 -18.22
N LEU A 22 4.53 24.86 -17.51
CA LEU A 22 5.88 25.10 -18.06
C LEU A 22 6.18 24.16 -19.24
N SER A 23 5.78 22.89 -19.14
CA SER A 23 5.96 21.92 -20.22
C SER A 23 5.11 22.27 -21.44
N MET A 24 3.86 22.72 -21.23
CA MET A 24 2.99 23.24 -22.29
C MET A 24 3.59 24.48 -22.94
N ALA A 25 4.06 25.46 -22.16
CA ALA A 25 4.68 26.67 -22.68
C ALA A 25 5.93 26.35 -23.50
N SER A 26 6.79 25.45 -22.99
CA SER A 26 7.98 24.99 -23.72
C SER A 26 7.62 24.22 -25.00
N GLY A 27 6.60 23.35 -24.94
CA GLY A 27 6.10 22.59 -26.09
C GLY A 27 5.49 23.50 -27.15
N ALA A 28 4.70 24.50 -26.74
CA ALA A 28 4.14 25.52 -27.62
C ALA A 28 5.21 26.36 -28.29
N LEU A 29 6.22 26.81 -27.54
CA LEU A 29 7.34 27.56 -28.09
C LEU A 29 8.11 26.73 -29.13
N ILE A 30 8.46 25.48 -28.79
CA ILE A 30 9.14 24.55 -29.70
C ILE A 30 8.30 24.30 -30.96
N LEU A 31 6.98 24.13 -30.82
CA LEU A 31 6.06 23.93 -31.93
C LEU A 31 5.99 25.17 -32.83
N VAL A 32 5.85 26.37 -32.26
CA VAL A 32 5.80 27.64 -33.00
C VAL A 32 7.10 27.87 -33.77
N VAL A 33 8.25 27.64 -33.14
CA VAL A 33 9.56 27.73 -33.81
C VAL A 33 9.66 26.72 -34.95
N GLY A 34 9.21 25.49 -34.71
CA GLY A 34 9.16 24.45 -35.75
C GLY A 34 8.31 24.85 -36.95
N ILE A 35 7.09 25.36 -36.71
CA ILE A 35 6.17 25.84 -37.74
C ILE A 35 6.76 27.05 -38.47
N ALA A 36 7.36 28.00 -37.76
CA ALA A 36 7.98 29.17 -38.37
C ALA A 36 9.14 28.77 -39.31
N LEU A 37 9.95 27.78 -38.94
CA LEU A 37 11.00 27.25 -39.81
C LEU A 37 10.42 26.57 -41.06
N LEU A 38 9.35 25.80 -40.91
CA LEU A 38 8.63 25.17 -42.02
C LEU A 38 8.05 26.22 -42.98
N LEU A 39 7.37 27.24 -42.45
CA LEU A 39 6.81 28.34 -43.24
C LEU A 39 7.90 29.15 -43.94
N THR A 40 9.01 29.45 -43.24
CA THR A 40 10.15 30.13 -43.84
C THR A 40 10.69 29.36 -45.04
N CYS A 41 10.79 28.02 -44.94
CA CYS A 41 11.21 27.18 -46.05
C CYS A 41 10.19 27.20 -47.20
N LEU A 42 8.88 27.22 -46.91
CA LEU A 42 7.83 27.27 -47.93
C LEU A 42 7.80 28.58 -48.71
N PHE A 43 8.13 29.71 -48.07
CA PHE A 43 8.11 31.03 -48.70
C PHE A 43 9.47 31.50 -49.25
N ALA A 44 10.57 30.90 -48.80
CA ALA A 44 11.89 31.19 -49.35
C ALA A 44 11.99 30.69 -50.80
N ARG A 45 12.53 31.53 -51.69
CA ARG A 45 12.77 31.18 -53.09
C ARG A 45 13.78 30.04 -53.26
N GLU A 46 14.63 29.84 -52.24
CA GLU A 46 15.57 28.73 -52.11
C GLU A 46 15.22 27.90 -50.86
N THR A 47 14.70 26.70 -51.08
CA THR A 47 14.32 25.77 -50.01
C THR A 47 15.56 25.06 -49.44
N SER A 48 15.94 25.39 -48.20
CA SER A 48 16.98 24.62 -47.50
C SER A 48 16.39 23.39 -46.81
N LEU A 49 16.66 22.20 -47.36
CA LEU A 49 16.21 20.91 -46.79
C LEU A 49 16.54 20.72 -45.29
N PRO A 50 17.73 21.14 -44.79
CA PRO A 50 18.04 21.01 -43.37
C PRO A 50 17.11 21.82 -42.45
N MET A 51 16.71 23.04 -42.87
CA MET A 51 15.78 23.86 -42.07
C MET A 51 14.37 23.27 -42.06
N LEU A 52 13.92 22.68 -43.18
CA LEU A 52 12.63 21.98 -43.24
C LEU A 52 12.62 20.78 -42.29
N PHE A 53 13.69 20.00 -42.26
CA PHE A 53 13.83 18.84 -41.37
C PHE A 53 13.87 19.26 -39.89
N LEU A 54 14.67 20.26 -39.55
CA LEU A 54 14.72 20.81 -38.20
C LEU A 54 13.35 21.35 -37.78
N GLY A 55 12.68 22.08 -38.67
CA GLY A 55 11.32 22.59 -38.45
C GLY A 55 10.31 21.47 -38.17
N LEU A 56 10.37 20.37 -38.93
CA LEU A 56 9.51 19.20 -38.72
C LEU A 56 9.79 18.51 -37.38
N ILE A 57 11.06 18.25 -37.04
CA ILE A 57 11.44 17.64 -35.75
C ILE A 57 10.95 18.51 -34.59
N MET A 58 11.21 19.82 -34.65
CA MET A 58 10.77 20.73 -33.60
C MET A 58 9.25 20.74 -33.50
N SER A 59 8.53 20.76 -34.63
CA SER A 59 7.06 20.71 -34.61
C SER A 59 6.52 19.44 -33.97
N VAL A 60 7.00 18.26 -34.39
CA VAL A 60 6.57 16.96 -33.83
C VAL A 60 6.89 16.90 -32.34
N ARG A 61 8.09 17.30 -31.94
CA ARG A 61 8.50 17.31 -30.54
C ARG A 61 7.67 18.29 -29.71
N GLY A 62 7.44 19.50 -30.19
CA GLY A 62 6.60 20.50 -29.54
C GLY A 62 5.18 20.00 -29.32
N ALA A 63 4.59 19.39 -30.35
CA ALA A 63 3.28 18.74 -30.27
C ALA A 63 3.26 17.59 -29.24
N MET A 64 4.30 16.75 -29.19
CA MET A 64 4.42 15.69 -28.18
C MET A 64 4.51 16.25 -26.76
N TYR A 65 5.28 17.31 -26.52
CA TYR A 65 5.36 17.96 -25.20
C TYR A 65 4.02 18.56 -24.78
N LEU A 66 3.32 19.22 -25.71
CA LEU A 66 1.97 19.74 -25.47
C LEU A 66 0.99 18.62 -25.13
N ALA A 67 0.97 17.53 -25.91
CA ALA A 67 0.10 16.39 -25.67
C ALA A 67 0.40 15.73 -24.32
N ALA A 68 1.67 15.48 -24.00
CA ALA A 68 2.07 14.90 -22.72
C ALA A 68 1.71 15.80 -21.53
N ALA A 69 1.94 17.10 -21.64
CA ALA A 69 1.61 18.04 -20.56
C ALA A 69 0.09 18.20 -20.38
N THR A 70 -0.67 18.17 -21.48
CA THR A 70 -2.14 18.18 -21.44
C THR A 70 -2.68 16.91 -20.79
N LEU A 71 -2.12 15.73 -21.12
CA LEU A 71 -2.46 14.48 -20.45
C LEU A 71 -2.14 14.53 -18.95
N GLN A 72 -1.00 15.11 -18.56
CA GLN A 72 -0.64 15.30 -17.14
C GLN A 72 -1.62 16.21 -16.40
N LEU A 73 -2.11 17.28 -17.02
CA LEU A 73 -3.13 18.16 -16.43
C LEU A 73 -4.46 17.44 -16.21
N PHE A 74 -4.87 16.60 -17.17
CA PHE A 74 -6.07 15.79 -17.02
C PHE A 74 -5.91 14.74 -15.92
N ASP A 75 -4.75 14.10 -15.84
CA ASP A 75 -4.45 13.11 -14.81
C ASP A 75 -4.48 13.71 -13.39
N SER A 76 -3.80 14.84 -13.17
CA SER A 76 -3.71 15.42 -11.82
C SER A 76 -5.07 15.81 -11.24
N SER A 77 -6.03 16.21 -12.09
CA SER A 77 -7.33 16.72 -11.64
C SER A 77 -8.23 15.68 -10.97
N ALA A 78 -8.12 14.41 -11.35
CA ALA A 78 -8.88 13.31 -10.74
C ALA A 78 -8.09 12.56 -9.66
N VAL A 79 -6.76 12.52 -9.76
CA VAL A 79 -5.90 11.78 -8.82
C VAL A 79 -5.96 12.38 -7.42
N GLN A 80 -5.91 13.70 -7.25
CA GLN A 80 -5.94 14.30 -5.90
C GLN A 80 -7.24 14.00 -5.14
N PRO A 81 -8.45 14.18 -5.72
CA PRO A 81 -9.68 13.80 -5.03
C PRO A 81 -9.78 12.29 -4.76
N ILE A 82 -9.29 11.42 -5.65
CA ILE A 82 -9.23 9.98 -5.40
C ILE A 82 -8.34 9.66 -4.19
N ASN A 83 -7.14 10.24 -4.13
CA ASN A 83 -6.20 10.06 -3.03
C ASN A 83 -6.77 10.60 -1.71
N LYS A 84 -7.47 11.75 -1.75
CA LYS A 84 -8.13 12.31 -0.58
C LYS A 84 -9.29 11.42 -0.11
N ALA A 85 -10.09 10.90 -1.03
CA ALA A 85 -11.15 9.96 -0.71
C ALA A 85 -10.58 8.69 -0.05
N GLU A 86 -9.46 8.16 -0.55
CA GLU A 86 -8.78 7.02 0.04
C GLU A 86 -8.32 7.30 1.49
N SER A 87 -7.71 8.47 1.73
CA SER A 87 -7.35 8.92 3.09
C SER A 87 -8.57 8.96 4.02
N LEU A 88 -9.69 9.51 3.54
CA LEU A 88 -10.92 9.61 4.31
C LEU A 88 -11.56 8.24 4.55
N MET A 89 -11.44 7.31 3.60
CA MET A 89 -11.85 5.91 3.79
C MET A 89 -11.06 5.25 4.92
N TYR A 90 -9.73 5.44 4.98
CA TYR A 90 -8.91 4.92 6.07
C TYR A 90 -9.25 5.55 7.43
N ALA A 91 -9.73 6.80 7.42
CA ALA A 91 -10.27 7.48 8.59
C ALA A 91 -11.74 7.17 8.88
N ARG A 92 -12.37 6.25 8.13
CA ARG A 92 -13.81 5.90 8.20
C ARG A 92 -14.78 7.08 7.97
N ARG A 93 -14.32 8.18 7.38
CA ARG A 93 -15.13 9.35 6.98
C ARG A 93 -15.78 9.12 5.62
N PHE A 94 -16.62 8.08 5.54
CA PHE A 94 -17.12 7.56 4.26
C PHE A 94 -17.99 8.54 3.47
N ALA A 95 -18.75 9.42 4.14
CA ALA A 95 -19.62 10.38 3.45
C ALA A 95 -18.80 11.43 2.68
N GLU A 96 -17.77 11.97 3.32
CA GLU A 96 -16.85 12.91 2.69
C GLU A 96 -16.01 12.23 1.60
N ALA A 97 -15.60 10.98 1.83
CA ALA A 97 -14.91 10.20 0.81
C ALA A 97 -15.76 10.07 -0.47
N GLU A 98 -17.07 9.80 -0.34
CA GLU A 98 -17.99 9.74 -1.48
C GLU A 98 -18.11 11.08 -2.21
N GLU A 99 -18.21 12.21 -1.49
CA GLU A 99 -18.24 13.54 -2.10
C GLU A 99 -16.99 13.81 -2.96
N HIS A 100 -15.81 13.42 -2.45
CA HIS A 100 -14.57 13.53 -3.22
C HIS A 100 -14.54 12.58 -4.43
N LEU A 101 -15.12 11.39 -4.34
CA LEU A 101 -15.24 10.46 -5.47
C LEU A 101 -16.24 10.96 -6.53
N ASP A 102 -17.34 11.59 -6.11
CA ASP A 102 -18.29 12.24 -7.01
C ASP A 102 -17.61 13.37 -7.79
N TYR A 103 -16.86 14.22 -7.08
CA TYR A 103 -16.05 15.26 -7.70
C TYR A 103 -15.00 14.66 -8.66
N ALA A 104 -14.29 13.60 -8.25
CA ALA A 104 -13.31 12.91 -9.10
C ALA A 104 -13.95 12.37 -10.38
N GLU A 105 -15.15 11.81 -10.30
CA GLU A 105 -15.87 11.24 -11.44
C GLU A 105 -16.19 12.29 -12.50
N THR A 106 -16.51 13.53 -12.10
CA THR A 106 -16.72 14.64 -13.04
C THR A 106 -15.45 15.07 -13.78
N ARG A 107 -14.27 14.74 -13.25
CA ARG A 107 -12.95 15.09 -13.80
C ARG A 107 -12.24 13.91 -14.45
N ALA A 108 -12.74 12.69 -14.25
CA ALA A 108 -12.11 11.47 -14.74
C ALA A 108 -12.16 11.42 -16.29
N VAL A 109 -10.99 11.41 -16.93
CA VAL A 109 -10.87 11.26 -18.39
C VAL A 109 -10.45 9.83 -18.79
N ARG A 110 -9.72 9.13 -17.91
CA ARG A 110 -9.11 7.82 -18.22
C ARG A 110 -9.85 6.69 -17.54
N THR A 111 -9.89 5.54 -18.21
CA THR A 111 -10.50 4.30 -17.68
C THR A 111 -9.97 3.95 -16.29
N THR A 112 -8.66 4.09 -16.06
CA THR A 112 -8.03 3.84 -14.75
C THR A 112 -8.67 4.62 -13.61
N HIS A 113 -8.98 5.90 -13.81
CA HIS A 113 -9.63 6.73 -12.79
C HIS A 113 -11.03 6.23 -12.47
N PHE A 114 -11.82 5.87 -13.49
CA PHE A 114 -13.16 5.32 -13.27
C PHE A 114 -13.12 3.96 -12.56
N LEU A 115 -12.15 3.10 -12.88
CA LEU A 115 -11.97 1.81 -12.18
C LEU A 115 -11.61 2.05 -10.70
N ALA A 116 -10.68 2.96 -10.42
CA ALA A 116 -10.29 3.32 -9.05
C ALA A 116 -11.47 3.91 -8.26
N ILE A 117 -12.25 4.81 -8.86
CA ILE A 117 -13.45 5.40 -8.23
C ILE A 117 -14.47 4.30 -7.89
N ALA A 118 -14.77 3.42 -8.84
CA ALA A 118 -15.72 2.34 -8.61
C ALA A 118 -15.23 1.34 -7.55
N LEU A 119 -13.94 1.01 -7.53
CA LEU A 119 -13.35 0.14 -6.51
C LEU A 119 -13.38 0.78 -5.11
N ASN A 120 -13.10 2.07 -5.00
CA ASN A 120 -13.21 2.81 -3.74
C ASN A 120 -14.66 2.86 -3.24
N ARG A 121 -15.64 3.11 -4.12
CA ARG A 121 -17.07 3.01 -3.79
C ARG A 121 -17.47 1.60 -3.35
N ALA A 122 -16.92 0.55 -3.97
CA ALA A 122 -17.16 -0.82 -3.55
C ALA A 122 -16.66 -1.08 -2.12
N ASN A 123 -15.45 -0.60 -1.80
CA ASN A 123 -14.90 -0.69 -0.45
C ASN A 123 -15.72 0.10 0.57
N ILE A 124 -16.14 1.33 0.26
CA ILE A 124 -17.03 2.12 1.13
C ILE A 124 -18.35 1.39 1.38
N ALA A 125 -18.97 0.86 0.33
CA ALA A 125 -20.22 0.12 0.43
C ALA A 125 -20.07 -1.15 1.27
N LEU A 126 -18.98 -1.91 1.11
CA LEU A 126 -18.65 -3.07 1.96
C LEU A 126 -18.57 -2.65 3.43
N ARG A 127 -17.77 -1.62 3.76
CA ARG A 127 -17.55 -1.17 5.14
C ARG A 127 -18.81 -0.64 5.82
N ARG A 128 -19.78 -0.14 5.05
CA ARG A 128 -21.11 0.26 5.53
C ARG A 128 -22.14 -0.89 5.56
N GLY A 129 -21.73 -2.13 5.29
CA GLY A 129 -22.66 -3.29 5.25
C GLY A 129 -23.65 -3.27 4.08
N ARG A 130 -23.34 -2.54 2.99
CA ARG A 130 -24.15 -2.47 1.77
C ARG A 130 -23.62 -3.44 0.71
N VAL A 131 -23.61 -4.74 1.02
CA VAL A 131 -23.01 -5.81 0.17
C VAL A 131 -23.52 -5.80 -1.28
N LYS A 132 -24.83 -5.62 -1.50
CA LYS A 132 -25.40 -5.56 -2.87
C LYS A 132 -24.85 -4.40 -3.69
N GLU A 133 -24.66 -3.24 -3.07
CA GLU A 133 -24.08 -2.07 -3.72
C GLU A 133 -22.60 -2.28 -4.02
N ALA A 134 -21.85 -2.86 -3.08
CA ALA A 134 -20.46 -3.23 -3.28
C ALA A 134 -20.28 -4.18 -4.48
N LEU A 135 -21.12 -5.22 -4.58
CA LEU A 135 -21.13 -6.16 -5.71
C LEU A 135 -21.40 -5.46 -7.05
N ARG A 136 -22.37 -4.54 -7.08
CA ARG A 136 -22.66 -3.75 -8.29
C ARG A 136 -21.43 -2.94 -8.73
N HIS A 137 -20.70 -2.33 -7.81
CA HIS A 137 -19.50 -1.58 -8.13
C HIS A 137 -18.34 -2.47 -8.60
N THR A 138 -18.08 -3.61 -7.95
CA THR A 138 -17.05 -4.56 -8.42
C THR A 138 -17.36 -5.13 -9.79
N THR A 139 -18.62 -5.48 -10.06
CA THR A 139 -19.04 -5.99 -11.36
C THR A 139 -18.82 -4.95 -12.46
N ARG A 140 -19.15 -3.67 -12.20
CA ARG A 140 -18.85 -2.57 -13.14
C ARG A 140 -17.36 -2.42 -13.45
N VAL A 141 -16.47 -2.68 -12.48
CA VAL A 141 -15.01 -2.64 -12.70
C VAL A 141 -14.59 -3.78 -13.64
N ILE A 142 -15.12 -4.98 -13.41
CA ILE A 142 -14.78 -6.19 -14.17
C ILE A 142 -15.30 -6.14 -15.62
N GLU A 143 -16.52 -5.63 -15.81
CA GLU A 143 -17.17 -5.52 -17.13
C GLU A 143 -16.60 -4.41 -18.01
N ARG A 144 -15.88 -3.44 -17.41
CA ARG A 144 -15.36 -2.29 -18.16
C ARG A 144 -14.16 -2.71 -19.02
N PRO A 145 -14.19 -2.48 -20.34
CA PRO A 145 -13.08 -2.87 -21.20
C PRO A 145 -11.80 -2.11 -20.81
N PRO A 146 -10.65 -2.79 -20.73
CA PRO A 146 -9.39 -2.13 -20.42
C PRO A 146 -9.02 -1.16 -21.54
N GLY A 147 -8.65 0.07 -21.18
CA GLY A 147 -8.10 1.04 -22.12
C GLY A 147 -6.76 0.58 -22.71
N TRP A 148 -6.54 0.85 -24.01
CA TRP A 148 -5.35 0.40 -24.76
C TRP A 148 -4.02 0.82 -24.14
N GLY A 149 -3.94 1.99 -23.51
CA GLY A 149 -2.70 2.53 -22.93
C GLY A 149 -2.48 2.22 -21.45
N SER A 150 -3.41 1.54 -20.78
CA SER A 150 -3.37 1.34 -19.32
C SER A 150 -3.67 -0.10 -18.90
N ARG A 151 -3.44 -1.07 -19.79
CA ARG A 151 -3.81 -2.48 -19.56
C ARG A 151 -3.27 -3.04 -18.24
N ALA A 152 -2.00 -2.79 -17.91
CA ALA A 152 -1.41 -3.28 -16.67
C ALA A 152 -2.05 -2.66 -15.41
N GLU A 153 -2.32 -1.34 -15.45
CA GLU A 153 -2.98 -0.62 -14.35
C GLU A 153 -4.45 -1.04 -14.20
N ASN A 154 -5.16 -1.22 -15.32
CA ASN A 154 -6.53 -1.75 -15.30
C ASN A 154 -6.57 -3.18 -14.77
N GLN A 155 -5.59 -4.03 -15.12
CA GLN A 155 -5.52 -5.42 -14.68
C GLN A 155 -5.39 -5.51 -13.15
N LEU A 156 -4.62 -4.61 -12.55
CA LEU A 156 -4.52 -4.47 -11.09
C LEU A 156 -5.92 -4.21 -10.48
N SER A 157 -6.64 -3.19 -10.98
CA SER A 157 -7.98 -2.85 -10.49
C SER A 157 -9.01 -3.97 -10.73
N ILE A 158 -8.94 -4.65 -11.88
CA ILE A 158 -9.81 -5.79 -12.20
C ILE A 158 -9.53 -6.95 -11.25
N THR A 159 -8.27 -7.26 -10.97
CA THR A 159 -7.88 -8.34 -10.07
C THR A 159 -8.31 -8.04 -8.63
N SER A 160 -8.15 -6.79 -8.18
CA SER A 160 -8.69 -6.35 -6.89
C SER A 160 -10.22 -6.46 -6.86
N ALA A 161 -10.93 -6.06 -7.92
CA ALA A 161 -12.38 -6.18 -8.00
C ALA A 161 -12.87 -7.63 -8.03
N LEU A 162 -12.16 -8.56 -8.70
CA LEU A 162 -12.45 -9.99 -8.68
C LEU A 162 -12.30 -10.54 -7.26
N SER A 163 -11.21 -10.22 -6.56
CA SER A 163 -11.00 -10.67 -5.18
C SER A 163 -12.08 -10.17 -4.21
N LEU A 164 -12.51 -8.91 -4.38
CA LEU A 164 -13.55 -8.30 -3.57
C LEU A 164 -14.93 -8.91 -3.91
N ARG A 165 -15.22 -9.16 -5.20
CA ARG A 165 -16.45 -9.84 -5.64
C ARG A 165 -16.53 -11.26 -5.11
N ALA A 166 -15.42 -12.02 -5.15
CA ALA A 166 -15.35 -13.35 -4.56
C ALA A 166 -15.72 -13.31 -3.07
N LEU A 167 -15.11 -12.40 -2.31
CA LEU A 167 -15.38 -12.25 -0.87
C LEU A 167 -16.84 -11.87 -0.59
N LEU A 168 -17.38 -10.89 -1.31
CA LEU A 168 -18.76 -10.43 -1.18
C LEU A 168 -19.80 -11.49 -1.58
N SER A 169 -19.45 -12.38 -2.52
CA SER A 169 -20.36 -13.40 -3.06
C SER A 169 -20.26 -14.74 -2.33
N ALA A 170 -19.15 -15.01 -1.63
CA ALA A 170 -18.92 -16.25 -0.87
C ALA A 170 -20.10 -16.70 0.03
N PRO A 171 -20.84 -15.81 0.72
CA PRO A 171 -21.92 -16.23 1.60
C PRO A 171 -23.16 -16.72 0.81
N THR A 172 -23.48 -16.10 -0.33
CA THR A 172 -24.79 -16.25 -0.99
C THR A 172 -24.74 -16.91 -2.36
N ALA A 173 -23.64 -16.80 -3.10
CA ALA A 173 -23.50 -17.32 -4.46
C ALA A 173 -23.19 -18.83 -4.49
N ALA A 174 -23.36 -19.41 -5.67
CA ALA A 174 -22.94 -20.78 -5.93
C ALA A 174 -21.42 -20.91 -5.71
N PRO A 175 -20.94 -21.97 -5.00
CA PRO A 175 -19.51 -22.13 -4.73
C PRO A 175 -18.64 -22.10 -5.99
N ALA A 176 -19.15 -22.62 -7.10
CA ALA A 176 -18.42 -22.66 -8.38
C ALA A 176 -18.06 -21.27 -8.91
N ASP A 177 -18.97 -20.30 -8.84
CA ASP A 177 -18.74 -18.94 -9.34
C ASP A 177 -17.68 -18.22 -8.50
N VAL A 178 -17.75 -18.39 -7.17
CA VAL A 178 -16.79 -17.80 -6.24
C VAL A 178 -15.40 -18.41 -6.43
N LEU A 179 -15.32 -19.73 -6.64
CA LEU A 179 -14.07 -20.42 -6.93
C LEU A 179 -13.47 -20.00 -8.28
N ALA A 180 -14.29 -19.72 -9.29
CA ALA A 180 -13.83 -19.19 -10.57
C ALA A 180 -13.19 -17.80 -10.43
N ASP A 181 -13.78 -16.93 -9.61
CA ASP A 181 -13.19 -15.61 -9.30
C ASP A 181 -11.88 -15.74 -8.53
N ILE A 182 -11.81 -16.63 -7.52
CA ILE A 182 -10.58 -16.90 -6.76
C ILE A 182 -9.47 -17.39 -7.70
N GLU A 183 -9.80 -18.32 -8.60
CA GLU A 183 -8.84 -18.84 -9.56
C GLU A 183 -8.37 -17.77 -10.56
N ALA A 184 -9.28 -16.92 -11.04
CA ALA A 184 -8.92 -15.79 -11.91
C ALA A 184 -7.97 -14.80 -11.22
N VAL A 185 -8.13 -14.58 -9.90
CA VAL A 185 -7.18 -13.78 -9.11
C VAL A 185 -5.81 -14.46 -9.05
N HIS A 186 -5.76 -15.77 -8.80
CA HIS A 186 -4.50 -16.52 -8.72
C HIS A 186 -3.74 -16.58 -10.05
N GLN A 187 -4.46 -16.66 -11.17
CA GLN A 187 -3.88 -16.70 -12.51
C GLN A 187 -3.46 -15.32 -13.03
N SER A 188 -3.82 -14.23 -12.35
CA SER A 188 -3.47 -12.89 -12.80
C SER A 188 -1.98 -12.61 -12.62
N ASP A 189 -1.32 -12.18 -13.71
CA ASP A 189 0.07 -11.73 -13.68
C ASP A 189 0.29 -10.52 -12.76
N MET A 190 -0.77 -9.78 -12.41
CA MET A 190 -0.72 -8.55 -11.62
C MET A 190 -1.40 -8.70 -10.24
N VAL A 191 -1.43 -9.92 -9.69
CA VAL A 191 -2.06 -10.20 -8.39
C VAL A 191 -1.27 -9.57 -7.24
N THR A 192 -1.90 -8.63 -6.53
CA THR A 192 -1.34 -8.05 -5.30
C THR A 192 -1.55 -8.98 -4.10
N GLU A 193 -0.75 -8.82 -3.04
CA GLU A 193 -0.98 -9.51 -1.77
C GLU A 193 -2.41 -9.29 -1.27
N GLU A 194 -2.92 -8.06 -1.35
CA GLU A 194 -4.25 -7.69 -0.88
C GLU A 194 -5.35 -8.45 -1.65
N ALA A 195 -5.23 -8.51 -2.97
CA ALA A 195 -6.17 -9.27 -3.79
C ALA A 195 -6.10 -10.77 -3.49
N ARG A 196 -4.88 -11.31 -3.31
CA ARG A 196 -4.69 -12.72 -2.91
C ARG A 196 -5.28 -12.99 -1.52
N GLY A 197 -5.05 -12.10 -0.55
CA GLY A 197 -5.58 -12.22 0.81
C GLY A 197 -7.10 -12.21 0.85
N ARG A 198 -7.74 -11.33 0.08
CA ARG A 198 -9.21 -11.34 -0.07
C ARG A 198 -9.74 -12.60 -0.75
N ALA A 199 -9.04 -13.11 -1.76
CA ALA A 199 -9.43 -14.36 -2.42
C ALA A 199 -9.34 -15.56 -1.46
N GLU A 200 -8.29 -15.63 -0.64
CA GLU A 200 -8.14 -16.70 0.36
C GLU A 200 -9.09 -16.52 1.56
N LEU A 201 -9.48 -15.28 1.88
CA LEU A 201 -10.55 -15.01 2.84
C LEU A 201 -11.91 -15.45 2.30
N ALA A 202 -12.19 -15.21 1.01
CA ALA A 202 -13.39 -15.73 0.35
C ALA A 202 -13.43 -17.26 0.39
N ARG A 203 -12.28 -17.92 0.19
CA ARG A 203 -12.15 -19.38 0.36
C ARG A 203 -12.43 -19.81 1.81
N ALA A 204 -11.95 -19.08 2.80
CA ALA A 204 -12.25 -19.36 4.21
C ALA A 204 -13.76 -19.29 4.51
N VAL A 205 -14.47 -18.29 3.97
CA VAL A 205 -15.94 -18.16 4.07
C VAL A 205 -16.63 -19.37 3.42
N LEU A 206 -16.17 -19.82 2.25
CA LEU A 206 -16.73 -21.02 1.61
C LEU A 206 -16.53 -22.28 2.44
N ILE A 207 -15.35 -22.48 3.04
CA ILE A 207 -15.06 -23.64 3.90
C ILE A 207 -15.95 -23.59 5.16
N GLU A 208 -16.06 -22.42 5.79
CA GLU A 208 -16.93 -22.25 6.96
C GLU A 208 -18.39 -22.61 6.64
N ARG A 209 -18.90 -22.19 5.48
CA ARG A 209 -20.26 -22.51 5.03
C ARG A 209 -20.52 -24.02 4.89
N THR A 210 -19.48 -24.83 4.69
CA THR A 210 -19.61 -26.31 4.66
C THR A 210 -19.69 -26.94 6.05
N GLY A 211 -19.37 -26.22 7.12
CA GLY A 211 -19.26 -26.74 8.48
C GLY A 211 -17.99 -27.52 8.77
N ASP A 212 -17.04 -27.61 7.82
CA ASP A 212 -15.76 -28.31 8.03
C ASP A 212 -14.77 -27.44 8.82
N HIS A 213 -14.90 -27.50 10.15
CA HIS A 213 -14.05 -26.75 11.07
C HIS A 213 -12.55 -27.12 10.97
N GLU A 214 -12.22 -28.38 10.67
CA GLU A 214 -10.83 -28.82 10.55
C GLU A 214 -10.19 -28.35 9.25
N ALA A 215 -10.93 -28.36 8.13
CA ALA A 215 -10.46 -27.73 6.90
C ALA A 215 -10.30 -26.22 7.07
N LEU A 216 -11.21 -25.54 7.78
CA LEU A 216 -11.08 -24.11 8.04
C LEU A 216 -9.82 -23.82 8.87
N LYS A 217 -9.62 -24.54 9.97
CA LYS A 217 -8.44 -24.41 10.82
C LYS A 217 -7.13 -24.65 10.06
N ARG A 218 -7.09 -25.67 9.20
CA ARG A 218 -5.95 -25.97 8.34
C ARG A 218 -5.67 -24.81 7.38
N HIS A 219 -6.70 -24.32 6.68
CA HIS A 219 -6.59 -23.20 5.75
C HIS A 219 -6.09 -21.92 6.43
N LEU A 220 -6.65 -21.56 7.59
CA LEU A 220 -6.21 -20.40 8.37
C LEU A 220 -4.75 -20.50 8.82
N ARG A 221 -4.28 -21.70 9.14
CA ARG A 221 -2.88 -21.95 9.52
C ARG A 221 -1.94 -21.85 8.31
N GLU A 222 -2.29 -22.51 7.21
CA GLU A 222 -1.50 -22.51 5.97
C GLU A 222 -1.38 -21.11 5.35
N LYS A 223 -2.45 -20.32 5.42
CA LYS A 223 -2.53 -18.97 4.84
C LYS A 223 -2.39 -17.86 5.88
N ARG A 224 -1.86 -18.15 7.07
CA ARG A 224 -1.82 -17.22 8.19
C ARG A 224 -1.14 -15.90 7.85
N SER A 225 0.06 -15.94 7.26
CA SER A 225 0.81 -14.74 6.90
C SER A 225 0.00 -13.85 5.97
N LEU A 226 -0.59 -14.44 4.93
CA LEU A 226 -1.42 -13.73 3.97
C LEU A 226 -2.73 -13.21 4.55
N LEU A 227 -3.40 -13.95 5.44
CA LEU A 227 -4.70 -13.56 6.02
C LEU A 227 -4.59 -12.61 7.21
N LEU A 228 -3.44 -12.55 7.87
CA LEU A 228 -3.20 -11.61 8.95
C LEU A 228 -2.38 -10.41 8.49
N GLN A 229 -1.26 -10.57 7.77
CA GLN A 229 -0.34 -9.45 7.51
C GLN A 229 -0.90 -8.39 6.55
N ILE A 230 -1.78 -8.81 5.64
CA ILE A 230 -2.15 -8.03 4.47
C ILE A 230 -3.57 -7.44 4.53
N PRO A 231 -4.61 -8.18 4.96
CA PRO A 231 -5.97 -7.68 4.86
C PRO A 231 -6.17 -6.45 5.73
N HIS A 232 -7.18 -5.66 5.37
CA HIS A 232 -7.56 -4.52 6.19
C HIS A 232 -7.98 -4.95 7.59
N LEU A 233 -7.93 -4.03 8.55
CA LEU A 233 -8.23 -4.31 9.96
C LEU A 233 -9.53 -5.11 10.16
N ASP A 234 -10.63 -4.70 9.52
CA ASP A 234 -11.90 -5.41 9.72
C ASP A 234 -11.93 -6.79 9.03
N GLU A 235 -11.18 -6.98 7.94
CA GLU A 235 -11.00 -8.31 7.33
C GLU A 235 -10.19 -9.23 8.26
N ARG A 236 -9.17 -8.68 8.95
CA ARG A 236 -8.44 -9.40 9.99
C ARG A 236 -9.31 -9.70 11.20
N ALA A 237 -10.25 -8.82 11.55
CA ALA A 237 -11.21 -9.09 12.62
C ALA A 237 -12.06 -10.34 12.31
N LEU A 238 -12.49 -10.52 11.05
CA LEU A 238 -13.15 -11.74 10.60
C LEU A 238 -12.20 -12.96 10.67
N VAL A 239 -10.95 -12.85 10.22
CA VAL A 239 -9.96 -13.93 10.33
C VAL A 239 -9.74 -14.35 11.79
N ARG A 240 -9.57 -13.38 12.70
CA ARG A 240 -9.43 -13.62 14.14
C ARG A 240 -10.69 -14.25 14.74
N ALA A 241 -11.88 -13.86 14.28
CA ALA A 241 -13.13 -14.48 14.68
C ALA A 241 -13.19 -15.96 14.25
N TYR A 242 -12.76 -16.28 13.03
CA TYR A 242 -12.64 -17.68 12.59
C TYR A 242 -11.61 -18.47 13.42
N GLN A 243 -10.46 -17.88 13.73
CA GLN A 243 -9.47 -18.53 14.59
C GLN A 243 -10.08 -18.88 15.97
N ARG A 244 -10.77 -17.94 16.61
CA ARG A 244 -11.48 -18.19 17.88
C ARG A 244 -12.54 -19.26 17.74
N MET A 245 -13.36 -19.20 16.69
CA MET A 245 -14.38 -20.22 16.41
C MET A 245 -13.76 -21.63 16.31
N THR A 246 -12.63 -21.79 15.62
CA THR A 246 -11.95 -23.10 15.50
C THR A 246 -11.22 -23.56 16.77
N GLN A 247 -10.99 -22.67 17.74
CA GLN A 247 -10.37 -23.00 19.03
C GLN A 247 -11.38 -23.45 20.07
N VAL A 248 -12.64 -23.01 19.97
CA VAL A 248 -13.69 -23.51 20.85
C VAL A 248 -13.93 -24.98 20.52
N LYS A 249 -13.34 -25.86 21.34
CA LYS A 249 -13.69 -27.29 21.36
C LYS A 249 -15.20 -27.35 21.41
N SER A 250 -15.82 -28.02 20.45
CA SER A 250 -17.27 -28.23 20.37
C SER A 250 -17.77 -28.58 21.77
N ALA A 251 -18.31 -27.58 22.47
CA ALA A 251 -18.77 -27.76 23.83
C ALA A 251 -19.81 -28.86 23.75
N SER A 252 -19.71 -29.86 24.62
CA SER A 252 -20.61 -31.00 24.60
C SER A 252 -22.05 -30.50 24.51
N ILE A 253 -22.88 -31.23 23.76
CA ILE A 253 -24.27 -30.90 23.39
C ILE A 253 -25.13 -30.42 24.60
N TYR A 254 -24.70 -30.68 25.83
CA TYR A 254 -25.35 -30.26 27.07
C TYR A 254 -25.01 -28.86 27.59
N ARG A 255 -24.02 -28.16 27.01
CA ARG A 255 -23.72 -26.77 27.36
C ARG A 255 -24.23 -25.85 26.27
N GLN A 256 -25.54 -25.57 26.30
CA GLN A 256 -26.09 -24.44 25.54
C GLN A 256 -25.26 -23.22 25.92
N ILE A 257 -24.54 -22.67 24.94
CA ILE A 257 -23.92 -21.36 25.07
C ILE A 257 -25.08 -20.44 25.46
N PRO A 258 -25.03 -19.75 26.61
CA PRO A 258 -26.09 -18.81 26.98
C PRO A 258 -26.35 -17.93 25.78
N GLU A 259 -27.62 -17.77 25.40
CA GLU A 259 -28.04 -16.88 24.33
C GLU A 259 -27.50 -15.49 24.71
N MET A 260 -26.30 -15.16 24.23
CA MET A 260 -25.64 -13.91 24.56
C MET A 260 -26.53 -12.86 23.90
N SER A 261 -27.25 -12.11 24.72
CA SER A 261 -28.03 -10.97 24.30
C SER A 261 -27.11 -10.06 23.47
N PHE A 262 -27.25 -10.14 22.15
CA PHE A 262 -26.48 -9.35 21.23
C PHE A 262 -27.02 -7.93 21.30
N ALA A 263 -26.43 -7.11 22.17
CA ALA A 263 -26.58 -5.67 22.08
C ALA A 263 -26.34 -5.24 20.62
N ALA A 264 -27.10 -4.26 20.13
CA ALA A 264 -27.02 -3.77 18.77
C ALA A 264 -25.54 -3.61 18.37
N ALA A 265 -25.12 -4.39 17.37
CA ALA A 265 -23.73 -4.39 16.94
C ALA A 265 -23.32 -2.97 16.53
N PRO A 266 -22.07 -2.55 16.77
CA PRO A 266 -21.55 -1.29 16.26
C PRO A 266 -21.92 -1.14 14.77
N GLU A 267 -22.31 0.06 14.32
CA GLU A 267 -22.73 0.30 12.92
C GLU A 267 -21.68 -0.15 11.88
N GLY A 268 -20.43 -0.40 12.27
CA GLY A 268 -19.35 -0.91 11.42
C GLY A 268 -19.23 -2.43 11.28
N ASP A 269 -19.86 -3.24 12.14
CA ASP A 269 -19.67 -4.71 12.14
C ASP A 269 -20.78 -5.46 11.37
N GLY A 270 -21.78 -4.72 10.89
CA GLY A 270 -22.93 -5.28 10.19
C GLY A 270 -22.56 -6.10 8.94
N TRP A 271 -21.46 -5.74 8.27
CA TRP A 271 -20.98 -6.48 7.10
C TRP A 271 -20.39 -7.85 7.48
N ILE A 272 -19.71 -7.99 8.63
CA ILE A 272 -19.16 -9.28 9.08
C ILE A 272 -20.30 -10.26 9.33
N ARG A 273 -21.36 -9.80 10.01
CA ARG A 273 -22.56 -10.61 10.25
C ARG A 273 -23.26 -11.03 8.96
N GLN A 274 -23.21 -10.21 7.91
CA GLN A 274 -23.73 -10.58 6.59
C GLN A 274 -22.84 -11.60 5.87
N LEU A 275 -21.50 -11.51 6.02
CA LEU A 275 -20.59 -12.45 5.36
C LEU A 275 -20.48 -13.80 6.06
N SER A 276 -20.40 -13.81 7.40
CA SER A 276 -20.30 -15.03 8.19
C SER A 276 -21.04 -14.86 9.52
N PRO A 277 -22.34 -15.21 9.54
CA PRO A 277 -23.15 -15.15 10.77
C PRO A 277 -22.55 -15.95 11.92
N SER A 278 -21.96 -17.12 11.64
CA SER A 278 -21.34 -17.99 12.65
C SER A 278 -20.12 -17.33 13.29
N ALA A 279 -19.24 -16.73 12.49
CA ALA A 279 -18.06 -16.03 13.00
C ALA A 279 -18.41 -14.76 13.77
N ALA A 280 -19.54 -14.11 13.45
CA ALA A 280 -19.97 -12.89 14.12
C ALA A 280 -20.20 -13.08 15.64
N ALA A 281 -20.56 -14.29 16.09
CA ALA A 281 -20.68 -14.62 17.51
C ALA A 281 -19.32 -14.62 18.25
N PHE A 282 -18.21 -14.74 17.51
CA PHE A 282 -16.86 -14.76 18.03
C PHE A 282 -16.13 -13.43 17.84
N LEU A 283 -16.81 -12.35 17.46
CA LEU A 283 -16.22 -11.01 17.47
C LEU A 283 -16.05 -10.54 18.92
N THR A 284 -14.91 -9.92 19.25
CA THR A 284 -14.69 -9.37 20.59
C THR A 284 -15.60 -8.16 20.78
N PRO A 285 -16.55 -8.18 21.74
CA PRO A 285 -17.34 -6.99 22.05
C PRO A 285 -16.40 -5.91 22.57
N GLY A 286 -16.35 -4.75 21.89
CA GLY A 286 -15.53 -3.61 22.33
C GLY A 286 -14.16 -3.45 21.65
N ALA A 287 -13.81 -4.26 20.65
CA ALA A 287 -12.63 -3.98 19.81
C ALA A 287 -12.78 -2.69 18.98
N HIS A 288 -14.01 -2.18 18.84
CA HIS A 288 -14.30 -0.89 18.24
C HIS A 288 -15.01 -0.01 19.26
N PRO A 289 -14.40 1.11 19.70
CA PRO A 289 -15.06 2.04 20.61
C PRO A 289 -16.28 2.63 19.88
N THR A 290 -17.47 2.25 20.32
CA THR A 290 -18.76 2.70 19.79
C THR A 290 -19.13 4.13 20.18
N GLY A 291 -18.23 4.89 20.81
CA GLY A 291 -18.56 6.18 21.42
C GLY A 291 -17.57 7.31 21.18
N ALA A 292 -16.49 7.11 20.40
CA ALA A 292 -15.66 8.23 20.00
C ALA A 292 -16.42 9.06 18.97
N SER A 293 -17.02 10.16 19.42
CA SER A 293 -17.60 11.18 18.53
C SER A 293 -16.57 11.52 17.44
N ASN A 294 -17.01 11.76 16.20
CA ASN A 294 -16.12 12.24 15.13
C ASN A 294 -15.26 13.43 15.57
N ALA A 295 -15.72 14.22 16.55
CA ALA A 295 -14.98 15.31 17.15
C ALA A 295 -13.69 14.88 17.90
N ASP A 296 -13.66 13.69 18.52
CA ASP A 296 -12.47 13.18 19.23
C ASP A 296 -11.44 12.59 18.26
N ILE A 297 -11.89 12.12 17.09
CA ILE A 297 -11.00 11.65 16.00
C ILE A 297 -10.31 12.85 15.34
N ASP A 298 -11.00 13.99 15.27
CA ASP A 298 -10.51 15.24 14.67
C ASP A 298 -9.70 16.11 15.64
N ALA A 299 -9.66 15.77 16.94
CA ALA A 299 -8.73 16.40 17.87
C ALA A 299 -7.31 16.21 17.28
N PRO A 300 -6.61 17.28 16.88
CA PRO A 300 -5.30 17.13 16.29
C PRO A 300 -4.47 16.33 17.27
N LEU A 301 -3.86 15.23 16.80
CA LEU A 301 -2.82 14.53 17.53
C LEU A 301 -1.66 15.53 17.68
N SER A 302 -1.80 16.44 18.64
CA SER A 302 -0.84 17.47 18.93
C SER A 302 0.36 16.74 19.53
N PHE A 303 1.48 16.84 18.83
CA PHE A 303 2.78 16.42 19.34
C PHE A 303 3.22 17.45 20.39
N GLU A 304 2.45 17.62 21.47
CA GLU A 304 2.91 18.46 22.56
C GLU A 304 4.16 17.80 23.17
N PRO A 305 5.27 18.54 23.29
CA PRO A 305 6.45 18.02 23.95
C PRO A 305 6.09 17.74 25.41
N SER A 306 6.15 16.46 25.81
CA SER A 306 5.99 16.10 27.21
C SER A 306 7.02 16.88 28.04
N PRO A 307 6.59 17.68 29.04
CA PRO A 307 7.45 18.64 29.75
C PRO A 307 8.59 17.98 30.54
N SER A 308 8.56 16.65 30.72
CA SER A 308 9.54 15.88 31.50
C SER A 308 10.72 15.31 30.70
N SER A 309 10.92 15.70 29.43
CA SER A 309 11.97 15.13 28.54
C SER A 309 13.08 16.09 28.10
N VAL A 310 13.30 17.19 28.82
CA VAL A 310 14.16 18.31 28.37
C VAL A 310 15.69 18.04 28.45
N ASP A 311 16.19 17.03 29.15
CA ASP A 311 17.62 16.98 29.53
C ASP A 311 18.51 15.87 28.91
N GLN A 312 18.19 15.32 27.73
CA GLN A 312 19.19 14.54 26.98
C GLN A 312 19.85 15.38 25.89
N PRO A 313 21.11 15.82 26.05
CA PRO A 313 21.84 16.49 24.99
C PRO A 313 21.93 15.54 23.79
N ALA A 314 21.41 16.01 22.65
CA ALA A 314 21.46 15.28 21.40
C ALA A 314 22.92 14.87 21.14
N ARG A 315 23.17 13.56 21.00
CA ARG A 315 24.49 13.05 20.62
C ARG A 315 24.91 13.72 19.30
N GLU A 316 25.95 14.55 19.36
CA GLU A 316 26.56 15.33 18.27
C GLU A 316 27.15 14.51 17.10
N GLY A 317 26.87 13.20 17.00
CA GLY A 317 27.61 12.29 16.10
C GLY A 317 27.08 12.16 14.67
N THR A 318 25.97 12.79 14.32
CA THR A 318 25.46 12.72 12.93
C THR A 318 25.06 14.11 12.51
N GLU A 319 25.85 14.73 11.62
CA GLU A 319 25.42 15.96 10.95
C GLU A 319 23.99 15.73 10.42
N PRO A 320 22.98 16.49 10.89
CA PRO A 320 21.62 16.38 10.36
C PRO A 320 21.74 16.73 8.88
N PHE A 321 21.70 15.70 8.02
CA PHE A 321 21.99 15.74 6.59
C PHE A 321 21.64 17.11 6.05
N THR A 322 22.68 17.95 5.90
CA THR A 322 22.60 19.41 5.91
C THR A 322 21.23 19.93 5.48
N ARG A 323 20.48 20.49 6.43
CA ARG A 323 19.38 21.44 6.14
C ARG A 323 19.94 22.72 5.53
N ALA A 324 20.81 22.60 4.51
CA ALA A 324 21.01 23.70 3.58
C ALA A 324 19.61 24.05 3.09
N PRO A 325 19.17 25.31 3.20
CA PRO A 325 17.82 25.71 2.83
C PRO A 325 17.54 25.14 1.45
N ILE A 326 16.47 24.35 1.34
CA ILE A 326 16.06 23.66 0.11
C ILE A 326 15.95 24.64 -1.06
N GLU A 327 15.72 25.92 -0.75
CA GLU A 327 15.71 27.07 -1.66
C GLU A 327 17.09 27.45 -2.22
N ALA A 328 18.18 27.28 -1.46
CA ALA A 328 19.55 27.59 -1.92
C ALA A 328 20.12 26.52 -2.87
N ARG A 329 19.48 25.34 -2.96
CA ARG A 329 19.87 24.24 -3.85
C ARG A 329 19.00 24.14 -5.11
N ILE A 330 18.35 25.23 -5.52
CA ILE A 330 17.83 25.40 -6.90
C ILE A 330 19.05 25.62 -7.82
N THR A 331 19.88 24.59 -7.97
CA THR A 331 20.88 24.57 -9.02
C THR A 331 20.13 24.57 -10.35
N ARG A 332 20.50 25.54 -11.20
CA ARG A 332 20.09 25.64 -12.61
C ARG A 332 20.01 24.25 -13.25
N PRO A 333 19.04 23.99 -14.14
CA PRO A 333 18.83 22.68 -14.76
C PRO A 333 20.17 22.09 -15.20
N SER A 334 20.44 20.85 -14.81
CA SER A 334 21.76 20.26 -14.98
C SER A 334 22.20 20.43 -16.43
N PRO A 335 23.41 20.97 -16.68
CA PRO A 335 23.84 21.26 -18.02
C PRO A 335 23.98 19.98 -18.84
N ARG A 336 23.87 18.76 -18.28
CA ARG A 336 23.96 17.51 -19.03
C ARG A 336 22.75 17.23 -19.91
N LEU A 337 21.53 17.53 -19.49
CA LEU A 337 20.34 17.29 -20.30
C LEU A 337 20.15 18.42 -21.33
N LEU A 338 20.45 19.66 -20.93
CA LEU A 338 20.53 20.77 -21.87
C LEU A 338 21.69 20.58 -22.85
N ARG A 339 22.87 20.10 -22.42
CA ARG A 339 23.97 19.72 -23.32
C ARG A 339 23.59 18.53 -24.17
N SER A 340 23.06 17.42 -23.69
CA SER A 340 22.74 16.30 -24.58
C SER A 340 21.71 16.69 -25.65
N LEU A 341 20.75 17.54 -25.30
CA LEU A 341 19.82 18.14 -26.26
C LEU A 341 20.50 19.13 -27.20
N LEU A 342 21.33 20.03 -26.70
CA LEU A 342 22.08 20.99 -27.52
C LEU A 342 23.13 20.31 -28.38
N THR A 343 23.79 19.25 -27.92
CA THR A 343 24.81 18.48 -28.63
C THR A 343 24.15 17.59 -29.68
N GLY A 344 23.03 16.93 -29.38
CA GLY A 344 22.26 16.21 -30.39
C GLY A 344 21.77 17.15 -31.50
N SER A 345 21.23 18.31 -31.12
CA SER A 345 20.76 19.33 -32.06
C SER A 345 21.92 19.99 -32.81
N ALA A 346 23.04 20.27 -32.14
CA ALA A 346 24.23 20.89 -32.72
C ALA A 346 24.97 19.92 -33.64
N VAL A 347 25.01 18.62 -33.37
CA VAL A 347 25.57 17.63 -34.30
C VAL A 347 24.70 17.56 -35.56
N VAL A 348 23.37 17.51 -35.39
CA VAL A 348 22.44 17.53 -36.54
C VAL A 348 22.51 18.86 -37.32
N ALA A 349 22.77 19.99 -36.67
CA ALA A 349 22.89 21.30 -37.31
C ALA A 349 24.30 21.61 -37.85
N ALA A 350 25.36 21.10 -37.23
CA ALA A 350 26.76 21.36 -37.61
C ALA A 350 27.16 20.58 -38.87
N VAL A 351 26.56 19.43 -39.14
CA VAL A 351 26.78 18.70 -40.40
C VAL A 351 26.38 19.56 -41.62
N PRO A 352 25.14 20.08 -41.72
CA PRO A 352 24.76 20.94 -42.85
C PRO A 352 25.47 22.30 -42.83
N LEU A 353 25.75 22.88 -41.66
CA LEU A 353 26.48 24.15 -41.55
C LEU A 353 27.94 24.01 -41.97
N GLY A 354 28.60 22.90 -41.63
CA GLY A 354 29.95 22.57 -42.07
C GLY A 354 30.03 22.38 -43.58
N ILE A 355 29.03 21.72 -44.18
CA ILE A 355 28.89 21.60 -45.64
C ILE A 355 28.76 22.99 -46.30
N HIS A 356 28.06 23.93 -45.65
CA HIS A 356 27.88 25.30 -46.17
C HIS A 356 29.12 26.20 -46.02
N LEU A 357 29.91 26.02 -44.97
CA LEU A 357 31.07 26.86 -44.65
C LEU A 357 32.38 26.41 -45.34
N LEU A 358 32.43 25.18 -45.86
CA LEU A 358 33.55 24.66 -46.64
C LEU A 358 33.57 25.24 -48.08
N SER A 359 33.93 26.52 -48.17
CA SER A 359 34.62 27.26 -49.25
C SER A 359 34.00 27.42 -50.67
N PRO A 360 33.96 28.65 -51.23
CA PRO A 360 33.57 28.93 -52.62
C PRO A 360 34.55 28.42 -53.70
N ALA A 361 35.69 27.83 -53.35
CA ALA A 361 36.67 27.32 -54.33
C ALA A 361 36.29 25.96 -54.95
N THR A 362 35.23 25.29 -54.46
CA THR A 362 34.76 23.98 -54.95
C THR A 362 33.57 24.07 -55.93
N LEU A 363 33.14 25.30 -56.26
CA LEU A 363 31.89 25.62 -56.98
C LEU A 363 31.70 25.03 -58.39
N PRO A 364 32.72 24.84 -59.26
CA PRO A 364 32.47 24.33 -60.61
C PRO A 364 32.15 22.82 -60.63
N ALA A 365 32.81 22.03 -59.78
CA ALA A 365 32.56 20.59 -59.64
C ALA A 365 31.30 20.31 -58.79
N LEU A 366 30.97 21.21 -57.86
CA LEU A 366 29.69 21.17 -57.16
C LEU A 366 28.53 21.62 -58.04
N GLY A 367 28.70 22.44 -59.08
CA GLY A 367 27.58 22.87 -59.94
C GLY A 367 26.86 21.69 -60.63
N THR A 368 27.61 20.70 -61.10
CA THR A 368 27.06 19.46 -61.68
C THR A 368 26.53 18.52 -60.60
N TRP A 369 27.17 18.46 -59.43
CA TRP A 369 26.66 17.73 -58.26
C TRP A 369 25.36 18.35 -57.72
N VAL A 370 25.24 19.67 -57.69
CA VAL A 370 24.08 20.43 -57.20
C VAL A 370 22.92 20.30 -58.20
N GLN A 371 23.16 20.32 -59.52
CA GLN A 371 22.11 19.95 -60.49
C GLN A 371 21.68 18.48 -60.33
N SER A 372 22.60 17.57 -60.01
CA SER A 372 22.24 16.19 -59.64
C SER A 372 21.48 16.12 -58.31
N VAL A 373 21.74 17.06 -57.39
CA VAL A 373 21.06 17.19 -56.09
C VAL A 373 19.68 17.83 -56.22
N VAL A 374 19.45 18.68 -57.22
CA VAL A 374 18.11 19.21 -57.56
C VAL A 374 17.22 18.12 -58.18
N LEU A 375 17.77 17.19 -58.96
CA LEU A 375 17.09 15.90 -59.23
C LEU A 375 17.01 15.02 -57.96
N SER A 376 17.93 15.17 -57.01
CA SER A 376 17.92 14.47 -55.71
C SER A 376 16.97 15.07 -54.67
N THR A 377 16.35 16.22 -54.89
CA THR A 377 15.26 16.69 -54.01
C THR A 377 14.14 15.65 -53.99
N HIS A 378 13.85 15.05 -55.15
CA HIS A 378 12.95 13.90 -55.25
C HIS A 378 13.49 12.70 -54.46
N THR A 379 14.77 12.35 -54.58
CA THR A 379 15.39 11.23 -53.84
C THR A 379 15.38 11.46 -52.32
N PHE A 380 15.62 12.68 -51.88
CA PHE A 380 15.63 13.08 -50.47
C PHE A 380 14.23 12.97 -49.86
N PHE A 381 13.20 13.54 -50.50
CA PHE A 381 11.83 13.45 -50.01
C PHE A 381 11.26 12.03 -50.15
N LYS A 382 11.59 11.30 -51.21
CA LYS A 382 11.09 9.93 -51.44
C LYS A 382 11.76 8.89 -50.55
N HIS A 383 13.04 9.06 -50.21
CA HIS A 383 13.82 8.03 -49.52
C HIS A 383 14.42 8.51 -48.19
N ILE A 384 15.14 9.64 -48.15
CA ILE A 384 15.91 10.04 -46.96
C ILE A 384 14.99 10.52 -45.82
N LEU A 385 14.05 11.42 -46.10
CA LEU A 385 13.12 11.95 -45.10
C LEU A 385 12.27 10.86 -44.42
N PRO A 386 11.61 9.94 -45.15
CA PRO A 386 10.86 8.86 -44.52
C PRO A 386 11.78 7.91 -43.73
N THR A 387 13.01 7.65 -44.18
CA THR A 387 13.98 6.85 -43.40
C THR A 387 14.36 7.53 -42.09
N LEU A 388 14.62 8.83 -42.08
CA LEU A 388 14.93 9.58 -40.85
C LEU A 388 13.73 9.64 -39.90
N LEU A 389 12.52 9.84 -40.43
CA LEU A 389 11.29 9.80 -39.64
C LEU A 389 11.09 8.41 -39.02
N LEU A 390 11.31 7.35 -39.80
CA LEU A 390 11.24 5.98 -39.32
C LEU A 390 12.28 5.73 -38.22
N LEU A 391 13.53 6.15 -38.39
CA LEU A 391 14.58 6.03 -37.37
C LEU A 391 14.22 6.78 -36.08
N MET A 392 13.66 7.99 -36.20
CA MET A 392 13.20 8.75 -35.03
C MET A 392 12.05 8.04 -34.31
N ILE A 393 11.05 7.55 -35.04
CA ILE A 393 9.93 6.78 -34.49
C ILE A 393 10.44 5.50 -33.82
N SER A 394 11.35 4.76 -34.47
CA SER A 394 11.97 3.55 -33.93
C SER A 394 12.77 3.84 -32.66
N TRP A 395 13.52 4.95 -32.61
CA TRP A 395 14.27 5.35 -31.41
C TRP A 395 13.34 5.71 -30.24
N VAL A 396 12.27 6.49 -30.50
CA VAL A 396 11.26 6.81 -29.50
C VAL A 396 10.54 5.55 -29.02
N ALA A 397 10.12 4.68 -29.94
CA ALA A 397 9.47 3.41 -29.61
C ALA A 397 10.38 2.49 -28.78
N TRP A 398 11.67 2.41 -29.12
CA TRP A 398 12.66 1.66 -28.35
C TRP A 398 12.85 2.23 -26.95
N TRP A 399 12.89 3.56 -26.80
CA TRP A 399 12.96 4.21 -25.49
C TRP A 399 11.72 3.91 -24.62
N PHE A 400 10.50 4.03 -25.18
CA PHE A 400 9.27 3.67 -24.48
C PHE A 400 9.21 2.18 -24.12
N LEU A 401 9.65 1.30 -25.03
CA LEU A 401 9.73 -0.13 -24.77
C LEU A 401 10.73 -0.43 -23.64
N GLY A 402 11.88 0.25 -23.62
CA GLY A 402 12.87 0.13 -22.54
C GLY A 402 12.28 0.52 -21.18
N MET A 403 11.58 1.66 -21.10
CA MET A 403 10.89 2.08 -19.86
C MET A 403 9.80 1.10 -19.46
N TYR A 404 9.01 0.60 -20.41
CA TYR A 404 7.96 -0.38 -20.16
C TYR A 404 8.55 -1.68 -19.60
N LEU A 405 9.64 -2.19 -20.20
CA LEU A 405 10.32 -3.39 -19.73
C LEU A 405 10.95 -3.19 -18.35
N GLN A 406 11.52 -2.03 -18.05
CA GLN A 406 12.02 -1.70 -16.71
C GLN A 406 10.89 -1.67 -15.68
N LYS A 407 9.78 -0.95 -15.97
CA LYS A 407 8.59 -0.92 -15.09
C LYS A 407 8.04 -2.33 -14.86
N LYS A 408 7.97 -3.14 -15.92
CA LYS A 408 7.52 -4.53 -15.83
C LYS A 408 8.45 -5.36 -14.94
N ARG A 409 9.77 -5.30 -15.11
CA ARG A 409 10.73 -6.05 -14.28
C ARG A 409 10.63 -5.67 -12.80
N ILE A 410 10.44 -4.39 -12.49
CA ILE A 410 10.24 -3.94 -11.11
C ILE A 410 8.91 -4.50 -10.57
N ALA A 411 7.84 -4.41 -11.35
CA ALA A 411 6.54 -4.98 -10.97
C ALA A 411 6.65 -6.50 -10.73
N ASP A 412 7.28 -7.24 -11.64
CA ASP A 412 7.53 -8.68 -11.52
C ASP A 412 8.34 -8.98 -10.24
N ALA A 413 9.34 -8.17 -9.91
CA ALA A 413 10.13 -8.32 -8.69
C ALA A 413 9.34 -8.00 -7.41
N VAL A 414 8.45 -6.99 -7.44
CA VAL A 414 7.52 -6.69 -6.33
C VAL A 414 6.54 -7.84 -6.15
N LEU A 415 6.00 -8.39 -7.24
CA LEU A 415 5.07 -9.51 -7.22
C LEU A 415 5.68 -10.81 -6.66
N LEU A 416 7.00 -10.94 -6.63
CA LEU A 416 7.66 -12.06 -5.93
C LEU A 416 7.48 -11.95 -4.41
N PHE A 417 7.52 -10.73 -3.84
CA PHE A 417 7.14 -10.52 -2.44
C PHE A 417 5.69 -10.92 -2.24
N ASP A 418 4.83 -10.53 -3.17
CA ASP A 418 3.40 -10.81 -3.08
C ASP A 418 3.03 -12.30 -3.19
N ARG A 419 3.98 -13.13 -3.61
CA ARG A 419 3.88 -14.59 -3.68
C ARG A 419 4.53 -15.28 -2.47
N GLY A 420 5.10 -14.53 -1.53
CA GLY A 420 5.90 -15.05 -0.42
C GLY A 420 7.31 -15.48 -0.82
N GLU A 421 7.75 -15.21 -2.06
CA GLU A 421 9.10 -15.50 -2.55
C GLU A 421 10.08 -14.36 -2.21
N GLU A 422 10.11 -13.96 -0.94
CA GLU A 422 10.78 -12.74 -0.47
C GLU A 422 12.27 -12.67 -0.88
N GLU A 423 13.03 -13.76 -0.72
CA GLU A 423 14.45 -13.80 -1.10
C GLU A 423 14.69 -13.62 -2.60
N ARG A 424 13.81 -14.19 -3.44
CA ARG A 424 13.90 -14.02 -4.91
C ARG A 424 13.52 -12.60 -5.31
N GLY A 425 12.49 -12.03 -4.69
CA GLY A 425 12.12 -10.63 -4.86
C GLY A 425 13.25 -9.68 -4.48
N LEU A 426 13.89 -9.94 -3.33
CA LEU A 426 15.02 -9.16 -2.83
C LEU A 426 16.21 -9.21 -3.78
N ALA A 427 16.58 -10.41 -4.24
CA ALA A 427 17.66 -10.59 -5.22
C ALA A 427 17.34 -9.87 -6.55
N ALA A 428 16.11 -9.97 -7.03
CA ALA A 428 15.67 -9.32 -8.26
C ALA A 428 15.70 -7.78 -8.15
N LEU A 429 15.16 -7.21 -7.07
CA LEU A 429 15.18 -5.76 -6.83
C LEU A 429 16.62 -5.24 -6.65
N THR A 430 17.48 -5.96 -5.95
CA THR A 430 18.88 -5.58 -5.74
C THR A 430 19.65 -5.56 -7.06
N SER A 431 19.40 -6.54 -7.94
CA SER A 431 19.97 -6.55 -9.31
C SER A 431 19.46 -5.38 -10.15
N LEU A 432 18.17 -5.07 -10.09
CA LEU A 432 17.55 -3.97 -10.83
C LEU A 432 18.02 -2.59 -10.35
N MET A 433 18.29 -2.43 -9.06
CA MET A 433 18.73 -1.17 -8.44
C MET A 433 19.92 -0.52 -9.19
N HIS A 434 20.86 -1.33 -9.69
CA HIS A 434 22.02 -0.84 -10.44
C HIS A 434 21.76 -0.65 -11.95
N GLN A 435 20.68 -1.24 -12.49
CA GLN A 435 20.37 -1.25 -13.93
C GLN A 435 19.33 -0.20 -14.31
N VAL A 436 18.52 0.26 -13.35
CA VAL A 436 17.43 1.20 -13.60
C VAL A 436 18.01 2.60 -13.82
N SER A 437 17.86 3.07 -15.06
CA SER A 437 18.32 4.40 -15.48
C SER A 437 17.35 5.52 -15.09
N ASP A 438 16.06 5.20 -14.93
CA ASP A 438 15.05 6.18 -14.55
C ASP A 438 15.11 6.48 -13.03
N PRO A 439 15.32 7.74 -12.61
CA PRO A 439 15.48 8.05 -11.20
C PRO A 439 14.24 7.79 -10.34
N ILE A 440 13.03 7.91 -10.90
CA ILE A 440 11.78 7.67 -10.16
C ILE A 440 11.61 6.17 -9.92
N LEU A 441 11.84 5.36 -10.95
CA LEU A 441 11.84 3.90 -10.81
C LEU A 441 12.92 3.42 -9.85
N ALA A 442 14.14 3.97 -9.93
CA ALA A 442 15.22 3.65 -8.98
C ALA A 442 14.85 4.03 -7.54
N ALA A 443 14.28 5.22 -7.33
CA ALA A 443 13.77 5.66 -6.02
C ALA A 443 12.67 4.73 -5.50
N SER A 444 11.76 4.29 -6.37
CA SER A 444 10.71 3.33 -6.01
C SER A 444 11.29 1.96 -5.63
N THR A 445 12.30 1.47 -6.37
CA THR A 445 13.01 0.22 -6.01
C THR A 445 13.66 0.32 -4.64
N HIS A 446 14.37 1.43 -4.36
CA HIS A 446 14.93 1.68 -3.04
C HIS A 446 13.84 1.79 -1.95
N PHE A 447 12.71 2.41 -2.23
CA PHE A 447 11.60 2.48 -1.29
C PHE A 447 11.07 1.08 -0.93
N THR A 448 10.88 0.20 -1.92
CA THR A 448 10.47 -1.19 -1.66
C THR A 448 11.52 -1.94 -0.83
N LEU A 449 12.81 -1.79 -1.14
CA LEU A 449 13.89 -2.38 -0.34
C LEU A 449 13.90 -1.86 1.10
N ALA A 450 13.58 -0.58 1.31
CA ALA A 450 13.45 -0.02 2.66
C ALA A 450 12.28 -0.62 3.44
N ILE A 451 11.15 -0.92 2.78
CA ILE A 451 10.00 -1.60 3.41
C ILE A 451 10.39 -3.02 3.86
N VAL A 452 11.10 -3.76 3.00
CA VAL A 452 11.56 -5.13 3.31
C VAL A 452 12.57 -5.11 4.46
N ALA A 453 13.55 -4.21 4.42
CA ALA A 453 14.53 -4.07 5.49
C ALA A 453 13.88 -3.70 6.85
N ASP A 454 12.88 -2.79 6.83
CA ASP A 454 12.12 -2.46 8.03
C ASP A 454 11.35 -3.67 8.59
N ARG A 455 10.69 -4.46 7.73
CA ARG A 455 10.02 -5.71 8.16
C ARG A 455 10.98 -6.69 8.84
N ARG A 456 12.22 -6.79 8.35
CA ARG A 456 13.30 -7.61 8.92
C ARG A 456 13.98 -6.96 10.14
N ALA A 457 13.46 -5.82 10.60
CA ALA A 457 14.02 -5.04 11.68
C ALA A 457 15.48 -4.61 11.46
N ASP A 458 15.91 -4.46 10.20
CA ASP A 458 17.20 -3.89 9.79
C ASP A 458 17.00 -2.39 9.47
N PHE A 459 16.81 -1.61 10.53
CA PHE A 459 16.47 -0.19 10.41
C PHE A 459 17.59 0.66 9.79
N ASP A 460 18.85 0.26 9.97
CA ASP A 460 20.00 0.96 9.37
C ASP A 460 19.99 0.80 7.84
N THR A 461 19.78 -0.42 7.33
CA THR A 461 19.63 -0.65 5.90
C THR A 461 18.38 0.03 5.34
N ALA A 462 17.27 0.00 6.08
CA ALA A 462 16.05 0.70 5.68
C ALA A 462 16.27 2.22 5.54
N LEU A 463 16.94 2.84 6.51
CA LEU A 463 17.29 4.27 6.48
C LEU A 463 18.23 4.60 5.32
N ARG A 464 19.23 3.77 5.05
CA ARG A 464 20.13 3.95 3.90
C ARG A 464 19.36 3.95 2.58
N HIS A 465 18.43 3.01 2.40
CA HIS A 465 17.60 2.96 1.20
C HIS A 465 16.64 4.15 1.09
N CYS A 466 16.02 4.59 2.18
CA CYS A 466 15.22 5.83 2.17
C CYS A 466 16.05 7.05 1.75
N ASN A 467 17.27 7.18 2.26
CA ASN A 467 18.16 8.29 1.92
C ASN A 467 18.61 8.24 0.45
N GLU A 468 18.98 7.07 -0.05
CA GLU A 468 19.35 6.90 -1.46
C GLU A 468 18.16 7.18 -2.39
N ALA A 469 16.95 6.71 -2.04
CA ALA A 469 15.75 7.03 -2.79
C ALA A 469 15.48 8.54 -2.86
N LEU A 470 15.63 9.25 -1.74
CA LEU A 470 15.50 10.71 -1.70
C LEU A 470 16.62 11.42 -2.50
N HIS A 471 17.82 10.84 -2.54
CA HIS A 471 18.92 11.34 -3.38
C HIS A 471 18.62 11.18 -4.87
N ARG A 472 17.98 10.08 -5.29
CA ARG A 472 17.48 9.91 -6.68
C ARG A 472 16.42 10.92 -7.07
N LEU A 473 15.73 11.51 -6.09
CA LEU A 473 14.74 12.58 -6.25
C LEU A 473 15.34 13.96 -5.88
N ASP A 474 16.62 14.19 -6.13
CA ASP A 474 17.29 15.46 -5.78
C ASP A 474 16.73 16.67 -6.55
N SER A 475 16.34 16.50 -7.82
CA SER A 475 15.94 17.62 -8.66
C SER A 475 14.51 18.09 -8.34
N PRO A 476 14.24 19.42 -8.36
CA PRO A 476 12.90 19.96 -8.12
C PRO A 476 11.83 19.37 -9.04
N ARG A 477 12.19 19.07 -10.30
CA ARG A 477 11.30 18.44 -11.27
C ARG A 477 10.89 17.03 -10.83
N LEU A 478 11.86 16.21 -10.43
CA LEU A 478 11.56 14.83 -10.00
C LEU A 478 10.73 14.82 -8.73
N ARG A 479 11.05 15.67 -7.74
CA ARG A 479 10.24 15.83 -6.51
C ARG A 479 8.79 16.17 -6.81
N ALA A 480 8.55 17.12 -7.71
CA ALA A 480 7.21 17.51 -8.12
C ALA A 480 6.48 16.44 -8.95
N LEU A 481 7.18 15.57 -9.68
CA LEU A 481 6.55 14.42 -10.34
C LEU A 481 6.16 13.33 -9.33
N SER A 482 6.95 13.18 -8.25
CA SER A 482 6.75 12.19 -7.18
C SER A 482 5.93 12.70 -5.98
N SER A 483 5.48 13.96 -5.99
CA SER A 483 4.95 14.67 -4.81
C SER A 483 3.66 14.10 -4.26
N ASP A 484 2.93 13.34 -5.07
CA ASP A 484 1.58 12.88 -4.75
C ASP A 484 1.62 11.61 -3.91
N GLN A 485 2.67 10.79 -4.06
CA GLN A 485 2.74 9.46 -3.44
C GLN A 485 4.17 9.07 -3.04
N LEU A 486 5.09 8.89 -4.00
CA LEU A 486 6.41 8.30 -3.67
C LEU A 486 7.24 9.16 -2.71
N LEU A 487 7.34 10.47 -2.95
CA LEU A 487 8.09 11.37 -2.08
C LEU A 487 7.50 11.44 -0.65
N PRO A 488 6.20 11.72 -0.46
CA PRO A 488 5.64 11.73 0.88
C PRO A 488 5.73 10.37 1.58
N SER A 489 5.58 9.25 0.86
CA SER A 489 5.77 7.90 1.43
C SER A 489 7.21 7.67 1.92
N LEU A 490 8.22 8.16 1.18
CA LEU A 490 9.63 8.09 1.60
C LEU A 490 9.89 8.90 2.88
N VAL A 491 9.34 10.11 2.95
CA VAL A 491 9.47 10.99 4.13
C VAL A 491 8.75 10.37 5.34
N ALA A 492 7.53 9.86 5.15
CA ALA A 492 6.76 9.18 6.19
C ALA A 492 7.53 7.96 6.74
N LYS A 493 8.04 7.10 5.86
CA LYS A 493 8.84 5.93 6.24
C LYS A 493 10.10 6.31 6.99
N ARG A 494 10.81 7.35 6.54
CA ARG A 494 12.00 7.85 7.24
C ARG A 494 11.68 8.39 8.63
N ALA A 495 10.56 9.12 8.78
CA ALA A 495 10.09 9.58 10.09
C ALA A 495 9.81 8.39 11.04
N LEU A 496 9.14 7.34 10.55
CA LEU A 496 8.89 6.12 11.32
C LEU A 496 10.19 5.42 11.73
N LEU A 497 11.15 5.28 10.82
CA LEU A 497 12.45 4.68 11.11
C LEU A 497 13.26 5.51 12.13
N PHE A 498 13.18 6.84 12.09
CA PHE A 498 13.77 7.68 13.13
C PHE A 498 13.09 7.48 14.49
N ALA A 499 11.77 7.29 14.53
CA ALA A 499 11.10 6.97 15.79
C ALA A 499 11.51 5.59 16.32
N ALA A 500 11.53 4.57 15.46
CA ALA A 500 11.94 3.21 15.80
C ALA A 500 13.39 3.11 16.32
N THR A 501 14.28 3.97 15.85
CA THR A 501 15.70 4.01 16.27
C THR A 501 15.97 5.00 17.42
N GLY A 502 14.93 5.51 18.08
CA GLY A 502 15.05 6.43 19.22
C GLY A 502 15.38 7.88 18.86
N ARG A 503 15.49 8.23 17.57
CA ARG A 503 15.74 9.58 17.05
C ARG A 503 14.44 10.42 17.01
N HIS A 504 13.78 10.55 18.16
CA HIS A 504 12.42 11.11 18.27
C HIS A 504 12.28 12.55 17.74
N ALA A 505 13.31 13.39 17.91
CA ALA A 505 13.28 14.77 17.43
C ALA A 505 13.31 14.85 15.91
N ASP A 506 14.16 14.03 15.26
CA ASP A 506 14.24 13.93 13.80
C ASP A 506 12.94 13.38 13.23
N ALA A 507 12.37 12.36 13.88
CA ALA A 507 11.08 11.77 13.49
C ALA A 507 9.95 12.82 13.44
N ARG A 508 9.83 13.64 14.50
CA ARG A 508 8.85 14.74 14.54
C ARG A 508 9.13 15.80 13.49
N ALA A 509 10.39 16.18 13.28
CA ALA A 509 10.74 17.19 12.29
C ALA A 509 10.44 16.73 10.85
N GLU A 510 10.76 15.49 10.51
CA GLU A 510 10.42 14.89 9.21
C GLU A 510 8.91 14.83 9.00
N PHE A 511 8.15 14.44 10.02
CA PHE A 511 6.71 14.39 9.91
C PHE A 511 6.06 15.77 9.82
N ALA A 512 6.57 16.76 10.56
CA ALA A 512 6.12 18.15 10.44
C ALA A 512 6.36 18.68 9.02
N PHE A 513 7.52 18.37 8.42
CA PHE A 513 7.80 18.68 7.02
C PHE A 513 6.80 17.99 6.08
N LEU A 514 6.52 16.70 6.27
CA LEU A 514 5.53 15.96 5.49
C LEU A 514 4.15 16.62 5.55
N ALA A 515 3.64 16.89 6.76
CA ALA A 515 2.32 17.47 6.97
C ALA A 515 2.19 18.87 6.35
N ALA A 516 3.24 19.70 6.45
CA ALA A 516 3.23 21.05 5.89
C ALA A 516 3.32 21.06 4.36
N ASN A 517 4.11 20.17 3.75
CA ASN A 517 4.40 20.21 2.31
C ASN A 517 3.53 19.26 1.47
N HIS A 518 2.92 18.26 2.09
CA HIS A 518 2.12 17.22 1.41
C HIS A 518 0.78 16.97 2.11
N PRO A 519 -0.08 17.98 2.31
CA PRO A 519 -1.36 17.81 3.00
C PRO A 519 -2.35 16.89 2.26
N THR A 520 -2.15 16.68 0.95
CA THR A 520 -2.98 15.80 0.11
C THR A 520 -2.46 14.37 0.01
N TYR A 521 -1.42 14.01 0.77
CA TYR A 521 -0.89 12.64 0.79
C TYR A 521 -1.96 11.68 1.35
N SER A 522 -2.31 10.64 0.59
CA SER A 522 -3.43 9.74 0.92
C SER A 522 -3.26 8.98 2.23
N SER A 523 -2.01 8.78 2.68
CA SER A 523 -1.72 8.09 3.94
C SER A 523 -1.29 9.03 5.05
N LEU A 524 -1.49 10.36 4.93
CA LEU A 524 -0.97 11.32 5.92
C LEU A 524 -1.48 11.05 7.34
N ASP A 525 -2.78 10.85 7.50
CA ASP A 525 -3.38 10.60 8.82
C ASP A 525 -3.01 9.23 9.37
N ALA A 526 -2.90 8.22 8.50
CA ALA A 526 -2.41 6.89 8.87
C ALA A 526 -0.95 6.99 9.35
N SER A 527 -0.07 7.64 8.59
CA SER A 527 1.32 7.87 8.98
C SER A 527 1.47 8.70 10.25
N ARG A 528 0.57 9.68 10.50
CA ARG A 528 0.55 10.44 11.76
C ARG A 528 0.31 9.50 12.95
N PHE A 529 -0.70 8.66 12.82
CA PHE A 529 -1.11 7.74 13.86
C PHE A 529 -0.04 6.65 14.10
N GLN A 530 0.51 6.07 13.04
CA GLN A 530 1.63 5.13 13.12
C GLN A 530 2.84 5.75 13.81
N LEU A 531 3.19 6.98 13.45
CA LEU A 531 4.29 7.68 14.09
C LEU A 531 4.03 7.91 15.58
N ALA A 532 2.79 8.25 15.95
CA ALA A 532 2.42 8.40 17.35
C ALA A 532 2.53 7.08 18.13
N LEU A 533 2.11 5.95 17.55
CA LEU A 533 2.28 4.62 18.13
C LEU A 533 3.76 4.28 18.33
N VAL A 534 4.57 4.38 17.28
CA VAL A 534 6.01 4.04 17.33
C VAL A 534 6.75 4.97 18.30
N LEU A 535 6.43 6.26 18.36
CA LEU A 535 7.00 7.20 19.33
C LEU A 535 6.62 6.86 20.77
N ALA A 536 5.36 6.47 21.04
CA ALA A 536 4.95 6.06 22.38
C ALA A 536 5.64 4.74 22.79
N ALA A 537 5.70 3.78 21.87
CA ALA A 537 6.34 2.49 22.08
C ALA A 537 7.84 2.57 22.35
N SER A 538 8.59 3.29 21.50
CA SER A 538 10.04 3.48 21.64
C SER A 538 10.43 4.23 22.92
N ARG A 539 9.50 4.97 23.52
CA ARG A 539 9.68 5.64 24.83
C ARG A 539 9.25 4.80 26.02
N GLY A 540 8.59 3.66 25.80
CA GLY A 540 7.95 2.89 26.87
C GLY A 540 6.75 3.59 27.50
N ASP A 541 6.08 4.52 26.80
CA ASP A 541 4.89 5.22 27.28
C ASP A 541 3.64 4.34 27.07
N LEU A 542 3.43 3.41 28.00
CA LEU A 542 2.36 2.41 27.93
C LEU A 542 0.96 3.04 28.02
N GLU A 543 0.80 4.08 28.85
CA GLU A 543 -0.48 4.79 28.98
C GLU A 543 -0.87 5.49 27.68
N ARG A 544 0.10 6.17 27.03
CA ARG A 544 -0.16 6.78 25.73
C ARG A 544 -0.45 5.74 24.66
N LEU A 545 0.25 4.61 24.66
CA LEU A 545 -0.07 3.49 23.75
C LEU A 545 -1.48 2.96 23.98
N ALA A 546 -1.91 2.80 25.23
CA ALA A 546 -3.26 2.33 25.55
C ALA A 546 -4.35 3.35 25.20
N ALA A 547 -4.05 4.65 25.27
CA ALA A 547 -4.94 5.70 24.77
C ALA A 547 -5.01 5.69 23.24
N LEU A 548 -3.87 5.56 22.55
CA LEU A 548 -3.83 5.47 21.08
C LEU A 548 -4.51 4.19 20.59
N SER A 549 -4.37 3.06 21.28
CA SER A 549 -5.00 1.80 20.88
C SER A 549 -6.53 1.90 20.90
N GLN A 550 -7.10 2.63 21.86
CA GLN A 550 -8.52 2.98 21.87
C GLN A 550 -8.90 3.87 20.69
N GLN A 551 -8.03 4.82 20.31
CA GLN A 551 -8.24 5.68 19.13
C GLN A 551 -8.01 4.97 17.79
N THR A 552 -7.51 3.73 17.79
CA THR A 552 -7.36 2.95 16.55
C THR A 552 -8.68 2.91 15.81
N GLY A 553 -9.83 2.77 16.51
CA GLY A 553 -11.14 3.18 15.98
C GLY A 553 -11.54 2.58 14.63
N GLY A 554 -10.95 1.45 14.23
CA GLY A 554 -11.16 0.87 12.91
C GLY A 554 -10.31 1.43 11.76
N ARG A 555 -9.26 2.21 12.07
CA ARG A 555 -8.23 2.66 11.12
C ARG A 555 -7.49 1.45 10.55
N VAL A 556 -7.13 1.53 9.27
CA VAL A 556 -6.31 0.50 8.64
C VAL A 556 -4.86 0.67 9.09
N LEU A 557 -4.41 -0.26 9.93
CA LEU A 557 -3.01 -0.35 10.38
C LEU A 557 -2.32 -1.55 9.73
N PRO A 558 -1.03 -1.44 9.37
CA PRO A 558 -0.17 -2.62 9.18
C PRO A 558 -0.19 -3.51 10.42
N VAL A 559 0.11 -4.80 10.23
CA VAL A 559 0.08 -5.77 11.34
C VAL A 559 1.02 -5.44 12.48
N PHE A 560 2.23 -4.94 12.19
CA PHE A 560 3.17 -4.53 13.22
C PHE A 560 2.57 -3.44 14.12
N ASP A 561 1.92 -2.43 13.51
CA ASP A 561 1.30 -1.32 14.24
C ASP A 561 0.02 -1.76 15.00
N ASP A 562 -0.78 -2.67 14.42
CA ASP A 562 -1.96 -3.24 15.06
C ASP A 562 -1.59 -4.09 16.29
N LEU A 563 -0.56 -4.92 16.16
CA LEU A 563 -0.05 -5.72 17.26
C LEU A 563 0.59 -4.80 18.32
N LEU A 564 1.33 -3.77 17.91
CA LEU A 564 1.91 -2.78 18.81
C LEU A 564 0.83 -2.07 19.64
N ALA A 565 -0.27 -1.64 19.02
CA ALA A 565 -1.40 -1.04 19.70
C ALA A 565 -2.08 -2.03 20.68
N SER A 566 -2.28 -3.28 20.24
CA SER A 566 -2.93 -4.33 21.05
C SER A 566 -2.09 -4.73 22.27
N LEU A 567 -0.78 -4.91 22.09
CA LEU A 567 0.16 -5.15 23.18
C LEU A 567 0.24 -3.96 24.13
N GLY A 568 0.24 -2.73 23.59
CA GLY A 568 0.19 -1.50 24.38
C GLY A 568 -1.00 -1.45 25.32
N HIS A 569 -2.19 -1.81 24.82
CA HIS A 569 -3.39 -1.95 25.63
C HIS A 569 -3.23 -3.02 26.71
N ALA A 570 -2.72 -4.20 26.34
CA ALA A 570 -2.50 -5.33 27.24
C ALA A 570 -1.55 -5.00 28.40
N ALA A 571 -0.44 -4.35 28.08
CA ALA A 571 0.61 -4.03 29.04
C ALA A 571 0.17 -2.93 30.02
N ALA A 572 -0.54 -1.91 29.56
CA ALA A 572 -1.02 -0.83 30.43
C ALA A 572 -2.20 -1.26 31.30
N ARG A 573 -3.06 -2.17 30.82
CA ARG A 573 -4.31 -2.57 31.48
C ARG A 573 -4.47 -4.09 31.52
N PRO A 574 -3.59 -4.81 32.23
CA PRO A 574 -3.60 -6.28 32.22
C PRO A 574 -4.92 -6.87 32.72
N HIS A 575 -5.53 -6.29 33.75
CA HIS A 575 -6.81 -6.78 34.30
C HIS A 575 -8.03 -6.50 33.41
N ALA A 576 -7.94 -5.53 32.48
CA ALA A 576 -9.00 -5.26 31.52
C ALA A 576 -8.97 -6.23 30.33
N MET A 577 -7.85 -6.95 30.16
CA MET A 577 -7.68 -7.91 29.08
C MET A 577 -8.22 -9.28 29.48
N GLY A 578 -9.18 -9.79 28.70
CA GLY A 578 -9.65 -11.16 28.88
C GLY A 578 -8.54 -12.19 28.58
N PRO A 579 -8.56 -13.38 29.22
CA PRO A 579 -7.52 -14.40 29.05
C PRO A 579 -7.38 -14.89 27.60
N GLY A 580 -8.47 -14.86 26.83
CA GLY A 580 -8.45 -15.23 25.41
C GLY A 580 -7.68 -14.25 24.52
N GLU A 581 -7.80 -12.93 24.77
CA GLU A 581 -7.07 -11.92 24.00
C GLU A 581 -5.58 -11.96 24.32
N ARG A 582 -5.23 -12.19 25.58
CA ARG A 582 -3.85 -12.42 26.01
C ARG A 582 -3.23 -13.63 25.33
N ALA A 583 -3.89 -14.78 25.39
CA ALA A 583 -3.41 -16.01 24.76
C ALA A 583 -3.24 -15.84 23.24
N ARG A 584 -4.12 -15.04 22.60
CA ARG A 584 -3.96 -14.66 21.18
C ARG A 584 -2.69 -13.86 20.94
N LEU A 585 -2.43 -12.82 21.75
CA LEU A 585 -1.23 -11.99 21.62
C LEU A 585 0.06 -12.79 21.84
N GLU A 586 0.07 -13.68 22.82
CA GLU A 586 1.20 -14.60 23.07
C GLU A 586 1.40 -15.55 21.88
N ALA A 587 0.33 -16.11 21.33
CA ALA A 587 0.41 -16.95 20.13
C ALA A 587 0.90 -16.16 18.90
N GLU A 588 0.41 -14.93 18.68
CA GLU A 588 0.89 -14.07 17.58
C GLU A 588 2.37 -13.75 17.68
N LEU A 589 2.88 -13.47 18.90
CA LEU A 589 4.30 -13.26 19.14
C LEU A 589 5.15 -14.53 18.94
N ASN A 590 4.65 -15.68 19.39
CA ASN A 590 5.37 -16.95 19.28
C ASN A 590 5.38 -17.51 17.85
N ASP A 591 4.31 -17.30 17.09
CA ASP A 591 4.14 -17.85 15.74
C ASP A 591 4.92 -17.06 14.68
N ASP A 592 5.24 -15.78 14.92
CA ASP A 592 5.94 -14.90 13.97
C ASP A 592 7.24 -14.32 14.58
N PRO A 593 8.38 -14.99 14.39
CA PRO A 593 9.65 -14.55 14.96
C PRO A 593 10.13 -13.21 14.38
N VAL A 594 9.72 -12.86 13.16
CA VAL A 594 10.10 -11.61 12.50
C VAL A 594 9.41 -10.44 13.21
N ILE A 595 8.12 -10.57 13.51
CA ILE A 595 7.38 -9.57 14.28
C ILE A 595 7.94 -9.43 15.70
N HIS A 596 8.28 -10.55 16.35
CA HIS A 596 8.90 -10.52 17.67
C HIS A 596 10.24 -9.79 17.67
N GLU A 597 11.14 -10.07 16.71
CA GLU A 597 12.42 -9.36 16.57
C GLU A 597 12.21 -7.85 16.34
N TRP A 598 11.25 -7.49 15.48
CA TRP A 598 10.90 -6.10 15.23
C TRP A 598 10.44 -5.39 16.51
N LEU A 599 9.52 -6.00 17.27
CA LEU A 599 9.04 -5.44 18.54
C LEU A 599 10.15 -5.33 19.60
N GLN A 600 11.07 -6.29 19.64
CA GLN A 600 12.20 -6.24 20.56
C GLN A 600 13.11 -5.03 20.30
N LYS A 601 13.28 -4.63 19.04
CA LYS A 601 14.08 -3.44 18.68
C LYS A 601 13.30 -2.13 18.83
N VAL A 602 12.01 -2.11 18.47
CA VAL A 602 11.18 -0.88 18.49
C VAL A 602 10.61 -0.57 19.86
N ALA A 603 10.22 -1.58 20.63
CA ALA A 603 9.41 -1.44 21.84
C ALA A 603 9.82 -2.43 22.96
N PRO A 604 11.11 -2.50 23.36
CA PRO A 604 11.58 -3.48 24.34
C PRO A 604 10.88 -3.36 25.71
N ALA A 605 10.59 -2.13 26.15
CA ALA A 605 9.89 -1.87 27.41
C ALA A 605 8.45 -2.40 27.38
N LEU A 606 7.77 -2.27 26.24
CA LEU A 606 6.42 -2.79 26.05
C LEU A 606 6.39 -4.32 26.15
N LEU A 607 7.30 -4.99 25.45
CA LEU A 607 7.38 -6.45 25.46
C LEU A 607 7.66 -6.98 26.87
N THR A 608 8.58 -6.33 27.59
CA THR A 608 8.89 -6.66 28.99
C THR A 608 7.67 -6.52 29.89
N ALA A 609 6.95 -5.39 29.78
CA ALA A 609 5.75 -5.13 30.58
C ALA A 609 4.62 -6.15 30.27
N PHE A 610 4.43 -6.51 29.00
CA PHE A 610 3.43 -7.51 28.60
C PHE A 610 3.72 -8.90 29.17
N ILE A 611 5.00 -9.32 29.17
CA ILE A 611 5.44 -10.59 29.75
C ILE A 611 5.23 -10.58 31.27
N GLN A 612 5.69 -9.54 31.96
CA GLN A 612 5.53 -9.39 33.43
C GLN A 612 4.07 -9.39 33.86
N ALA A 613 3.20 -8.71 33.11
CA ALA A 613 1.77 -8.73 33.33
C ALA A 613 1.18 -10.16 33.29
N GLY A 614 1.83 -11.08 32.57
CA GLY A 614 1.43 -12.49 32.49
C GLY A 614 1.81 -13.33 33.64
N GLU A 615 3.04 -13.17 34.09
CA GLU A 615 3.53 -13.83 35.29
C GLU A 615 2.67 -13.43 36.49
N GLN A 616 2.35 -12.13 36.62
CA GLN A 616 1.45 -11.62 37.67
C GLN A 616 0.03 -12.22 37.56
N SER A 617 -0.56 -12.22 36.36
CA SER A 617 -1.90 -12.80 36.15
C SER A 617 -1.93 -14.31 36.42
N ALA A 618 -0.85 -15.03 36.12
CA ALA A 618 -0.73 -16.46 36.38
C ALA A 618 -0.56 -16.74 37.89
N GLU A 619 0.23 -15.92 38.59
CA GLU A 619 0.38 -15.99 40.04
C GLU A 619 -0.94 -15.71 40.75
N GLU A 620 -1.65 -14.64 40.38
CA GLU A 620 -2.98 -14.30 40.92
C GLU A 620 -4.00 -15.43 40.72
N ASN A 621 -4.07 -16.00 39.51
CA ASN A 621 -4.97 -17.12 39.23
C ASN A 621 -4.59 -18.39 40.01
N SER A 622 -3.29 -18.67 40.16
CA SER A 622 -2.80 -19.81 40.94
C SER A 622 -3.01 -19.64 42.45
N GLY A 623 -2.93 -18.40 42.94
CA GLY A 623 -3.21 -18.01 44.32
C GLY A 623 -4.70 -18.09 44.64
N ALA A 624 -5.55 -17.54 43.76
CA ALA A 624 -7.01 -17.62 43.86
C ALA A 624 -7.50 -19.08 43.88
N PHE A 625 -6.93 -19.95 43.05
CA PHE A 625 -7.24 -21.38 43.08
C PHE A 625 -6.78 -22.06 44.39
N ARG A 626 -5.67 -21.61 44.98
CA ARG A 626 -5.20 -22.09 46.28
C ARG A 626 -6.10 -21.64 47.44
N THR A 627 -6.63 -20.42 47.42
CA THR A 627 -7.52 -19.90 48.46
C THR A 627 -8.98 -20.32 48.29
N ALA A 628 -9.42 -20.60 47.05
CA ALA A 628 -10.77 -21.07 46.74
C ALA A 628 -10.93 -22.59 46.84
N ARG A 629 -9.86 -23.34 47.14
CA ARG A 629 -10.04 -24.63 47.81
C ARG A 629 -10.71 -24.32 49.15
N CYS A 630 -12.03 -24.48 49.20
CA CYS A 630 -12.73 -24.82 50.44
C CYS A 630 -11.82 -25.80 51.19
N PRO A 631 -11.56 -25.63 52.50
CA PRO A 631 -10.91 -26.67 53.26
C PRO A 631 -11.73 -27.91 53.00
N VAL A 632 -11.21 -28.82 52.18
CA VAL A 632 -11.77 -30.15 51.98
C VAL A 632 -11.75 -30.69 53.38
N THR A 633 -12.93 -30.70 54.01
CA THR A 633 -13.03 -31.23 55.35
C THR A 633 -12.55 -32.68 55.23
N HIS A 634 -11.91 -33.23 56.25
CA HIS A 634 -11.46 -34.64 56.19
C HIS A 634 -12.61 -35.61 55.80
N ALA A 635 -13.87 -35.20 55.95
CA ALA A 635 -15.05 -35.89 55.45
C ALA A 635 -15.20 -35.89 53.92
N ASP A 636 -14.94 -34.77 53.24
CA ASP A 636 -15.03 -34.68 51.77
C ASP A 636 -13.89 -35.43 51.08
N ALA A 637 -12.71 -35.49 51.71
CA ALA A 637 -11.59 -36.29 51.20
C ALA A 637 -11.92 -37.79 51.24
N ALA A 638 -12.58 -38.27 52.30
CA ALA A 638 -13.05 -39.65 52.42
C ALA A 638 -14.12 -39.98 51.37
N ALA A 639 -15.08 -39.08 51.16
CA ALA A 639 -16.14 -39.24 50.16
C ALA A 639 -15.60 -39.24 48.72
N ILE A 640 -14.56 -38.44 48.42
CA ILE A 640 -13.90 -38.45 47.11
C ILE A 640 -13.14 -39.77 46.90
N THR A 641 -12.41 -40.27 47.90
CA THR A 641 -11.76 -41.59 47.78
C THR A 641 -12.75 -42.74 47.64
N GLU A 642 -13.92 -42.64 48.28
CA GLU A 642 -14.99 -43.65 48.14
C GLU A 642 -15.62 -43.60 46.74
N ALA A 643 -15.89 -42.40 46.21
CA ALA A 643 -16.39 -42.22 44.85
C ALA A 643 -15.37 -42.64 43.77
N GLU A 644 -14.08 -42.35 43.96
CA GLU A 644 -13.01 -42.80 43.06
C GLU A 644 -12.89 -44.33 43.09
N ALA A 645 -12.97 -44.96 44.27
CA ALA A 645 -12.98 -46.42 44.40
C ALA A 645 -14.22 -47.06 43.75
N GLU A 646 -15.39 -46.42 43.83
CA GLU A 646 -16.62 -46.91 43.20
C GLU A 646 -16.56 -46.80 41.67
N VAL A 647 -16.02 -45.71 41.13
CA VAL A 647 -15.79 -45.54 39.68
C VAL A 647 -14.74 -46.53 39.17
N GLU A 648 -13.66 -46.75 39.92
CA GLU A 648 -12.63 -47.73 39.56
C GLU A 648 -13.17 -49.17 39.62
N ALA A 649 -14.03 -49.48 40.60
CA ALA A 649 -14.75 -50.74 40.67
C ALA A 649 -15.75 -50.93 39.52
N GLU A 650 -16.49 -49.88 39.12
CA GLU A 650 -17.42 -49.94 37.99
C GLU A 650 -16.67 -50.11 36.65
N ALA A 651 -15.53 -49.43 36.48
CA ALA A 651 -14.65 -49.59 35.32
C ALA A 651 -14.06 -51.01 35.25
N ALA A 652 -13.61 -51.56 36.39
CA ALA A 652 -13.14 -52.93 36.48
C ALA A 652 -14.27 -53.94 36.17
N ALA A 653 -15.48 -53.71 36.66
CA ALA A 653 -16.66 -54.54 36.39
C ALA A 653 -17.05 -54.52 34.90
N ARG A 654 -17.04 -53.35 34.24
CA ARG A 654 -17.29 -53.24 32.80
C ARG A 654 -16.21 -53.95 31.97
N THR A 655 -14.95 -53.85 32.38
CA THR A 655 -13.84 -54.54 31.73
C THR A 655 -13.99 -56.06 31.87
N ALA A 656 -14.39 -56.54 33.05
CA ALA A 656 -14.66 -57.96 33.30
C ALA A 656 -15.91 -58.47 32.56
N ALA A 657 -16.96 -57.65 32.42
CA ALA A 657 -18.15 -57.99 31.64
C ALA A 657 -17.84 -58.11 30.14
N ASN A 658 -17.04 -57.20 29.59
CA ASN A 658 -16.58 -57.28 28.20
C ASN A 658 -15.69 -58.51 27.95
N ALA A 659 -14.88 -58.93 28.94
CA ALA A 659 -14.05 -60.14 28.84
C ALA A 659 -14.87 -61.44 28.94
N ARG A 660 -16.10 -61.40 29.48
CA ARG A 660 -17.02 -62.55 29.62
C ARG A 660 -18.11 -62.60 28.54
N SER A 661 -17.95 -61.88 27.43
CA SER A 661 -18.76 -62.09 26.23
C SER A 661 -17.99 -63.00 25.27
N PRO A 662 -17.93 -64.33 25.50
CA PRO A 662 -17.41 -65.25 24.50
C PRO A 662 -18.41 -65.25 23.33
N ASP A 663 -17.92 -64.74 22.20
CA ASP A 663 -18.04 -65.45 20.93
C ASP A 663 -19.44 -66.08 20.69
N VAL A 664 -20.42 -65.22 20.40
CA VAL A 664 -21.59 -65.66 19.62
C VAL A 664 -21.19 -65.55 18.15
N MET A 665 -20.47 -66.60 17.76
CA MET A 665 -20.31 -67.24 16.45
C MET A 665 -21.08 -66.66 15.25
N ASP A 666 -20.34 -66.61 14.13
CA ASP A 666 -20.71 -67.08 12.79
C ASP A 666 -22.19 -66.97 12.36
N THR A 667 -22.43 -66.08 11.39
CA THR A 667 -22.94 -66.47 10.06
C THR A 667 -22.66 -65.41 9.01
#